data_AF-A0A7M7PW70-F1
#
_entry.id   AF-A0A7M7PW70-F1
#
_cell.length_a   1.000
_cell.length_b   1.000
_cell.length_c   1.000
_cell.angle_alpha   90.00
_cell.angle_beta   90.00
_cell.angle_gamma   90.00
#
_symmetry.space_group_name_H-M   'P 1'
#
loop_
_entity.id
_entity.type
_entity.pdbx_description
1 polymer ?
#
loop_
_entity_poly.entity_id
_entity_poly.type
_entity_poly.pdbx_seq_one_letter_code
_entity_poly.pdbx_strand_id
1 'polypeptide(L)'
;MHKCTASSINNECANLCSDPLKSSFGNTTKQKLQQWSYQAQEEELQEKAPTLLTCIKAAAVSPGIEAGNRANPRKTYRSIQPGILGAAGVLLNARNERMNSHQVMNALSVRRGGCGFKTISRLKARGFSVSYKTILRKQVEFGKDYNAKVLEWKETIEKDVQKENDLLKDPDGKSALLKHNAERHRGFMLNGDNVDFRISPRQMTIAQGTTDLHYFQFLAVKNRVADFSLSSDGPKRDVEKEPLSTFLPSVEDNADLREDWLHLIAQVIGKNIPPLCWMSSVLPEHIPHPFMKEMKKKSEVVNLGVLTSNENTHEGMVEILDHMNKYVPVETDGTTPVKIISGGDLLTCERETNTILDRQDSPSPMARWDGLVPVIDDFHTMANFLSAIWTLLYSTSSARDTGTMYAARNFLRAHNVSNDPMKDINASVEFLDKYTEALIVCAALEHFGMEAVTSEPTKHPYDPMTMDPTVYVKEQLHSIVDKFALHEGPDFAKQADYVCPHCQKVYKRLSGIRKHMEDKHSQQAPQASSDTSTQDGEDSVYNYSCASVSICLLFRDFQDARRYGDGARLIRLYKYLLLYFKRTHRTKYSFQSLRLLAQVECMLSPRLAFELTWNRFVNKEGKADTNKEVDRENEHQNKVLKGECKQFNGKISEASVERVSHSAQEIEEILVTCDNVSHVQRKKGLHAGKDTTGDVQKLATAMHKERIFQEKQSRRHHAFPSYPKNPLTQLDLPDLQRWMKATLKKPSCRL
;
A
#
# COMPACT_ATOMS: atom_id res chain seq x y z
N MET A 1 2.75 -66.93 1.31
CA MET A 1 2.25 -65.58 1.66
C MET A 1 3.02 -64.47 0.94
N HIS A 2 4.34 -64.30 1.12
CA HIS A 2 5.11 -63.19 0.54
C HIS A 2 5.02 -63.01 -0.99
N LYS A 3 5.04 -64.10 -1.78
CA LYS A 3 4.88 -64.02 -3.24
C LYS A 3 3.49 -63.51 -3.66
N CYS A 4 2.45 -63.78 -2.87
CA CYS A 4 1.07 -63.37 -3.14
C CYS A 4 0.88 -61.86 -2.88
N THR A 5 1.42 -61.33 -1.78
CA THR A 5 1.37 -59.89 -1.45
C THR A 5 2.14 -59.05 -2.47
N ALA A 6 3.35 -59.47 -2.86
CA ALA A 6 4.14 -58.78 -3.88
C ALA A 6 3.44 -58.77 -5.25
N SER A 7 2.79 -59.88 -5.62
CA SER A 7 1.98 -59.96 -6.84
C SER A 7 0.75 -59.05 -6.78
N SER A 8 0.09 -58.95 -5.63
CA SER A 8 -1.05 -58.04 -5.41
C SER A 8 -0.64 -56.58 -5.62
N ILE A 9 0.42 -56.14 -4.92
CA ILE A 9 0.99 -54.79 -5.08
C ILE A 9 1.38 -54.55 -6.55
N ASN A 10 1.98 -55.53 -7.21
CA ASN A 10 2.35 -55.38 -8.62
C ASN A 10 1.13 -55.12 -9.51
N ASN A 11 0.02 -55.85 -9.33
CA ASN A 11 -1.19 -55.67 -10.13
C ASN A 11 -1.90 -54.34 -9.78
N GLU A 12 -2.01 -54.02 -8.50
CA GLU A 12 -2.58 -52.77 -7.99
C GLU A 12 -1.88 -51.55 -8.63
N CYS A 13 -0.54 -51.44 -8.50
CA CYS A 13 0.12 -50.28 -9.10
C CYS A 13 0.22 -50.36 -10.62
N ALA A 14 0.10 -51.53 -11.27
CA ALA A 14 0.00 -51.60 -12.74
C ALA A 14 -1.27 -50.88 -13.21
N ASN A 15 -2.39 -51.22 -12.56
CA ASN A 15 -3.70 -50.64 -12.86
C ASN A 15 -3.73 -49.15 -12.52
N LEU A 16 -3.23 -48.76 -11.34
CA LEU A 16 -3.17 -47.35 -10.93
C LEU A 16 -2.30 -46.51 -11.87
N CYS A 17 -1.15 -47.03 -12.32
CA CYS A 17 -0.23 -46.31 -13.20
C CYS A 17 -0.58 -46.38 -14.69
N SER A 18 -1.68 -47.05 -15.07
CA SER A 18 -2.07 -47.25 -16.47
C SER A 18 -2.53 -45.95 -17.16
N ASP A 19 -3.25 -45.09 -16.43
CA ASP A 19 -3.72 -43.78 -16.92
C ASP A 19 -3.35 -42.66 -15.91
N PRO A 20 -2.14 -42.09 -16.01
CA PRO A 20 -1.67 -41.05 -15.10
C PRO A 20 -2.54 -39.79 -15.06
N LEU A 21 -3.28 -39.48 -16.12
CA LEU A 21 -4.12 -38.28 -16.18
C LEU A 21 -5.39 -38.40 -15.31
N LYS A 22 -5.86 -39.63 -15.10
CA LYS A 22 -6.99 -39.93 -14.20
C LYS A 22 -6.57 -40.13 -12.76
N SER A 23 -5.27 -40.23 -12.47
CA SER A 23 -4.76 -40.40 -11.11
C SER A 23 -4.36 -39.07 -10.49
N SER A 24 -4.69 -38.89 -9.21
CA SER A 24 -4.26 -37.77 -8.37
C SER A 24 -2.74 -37.77 -8.13
N PHE A 25 -2.06 -38.89 -8.38
CA PHE A 25 -0.61 -39.01 -8.32
C PHE A 25 0.08 -38.59 -9.63
N GLY A 26 -0.61 -38.60 -10.77
CA GLY A 26 -0.04 -38.31 -12.09
C GLY A 26 -0.51 -37.03 -12.76
N ASN A 27 -1.70 -36.54 -12.42
CA ASN A 27 -2.22 -35.32 -13.02
C ASN A 27 -1.52 -34.08 -12.46
N THR A 28 -0.87 -33.30 -13.34
CA THR A 28 -0.06 -32.13 -12.98
C THR A 28 -0.49 -30.86 -13.69
N THR A 29 -1.75 -30.77 -14.11
CA THR A 29 -2.32 -29.52 -14.61
C THR A 29 -2.40 -28.49 -13.48
N LYS A 30 -2.38 -27.19 -13.83
CA LYS A 30 -2.47 -26.09 -12.84
C LYS A 30 -3.65 -26.27 -11.88
N GLN A 31 -4.84 -26.56 -12.41
CA GLN A 31 -6.07 -26.71 -11.61
C GLN A 31 -5.99 -27.89 -10.63
N LYS A 32 -5.38 -29.01 -11.04
CA LYS A 32 -5.25 -30.19 -10.17
C LYS A 32 -4.20 -30.00 -9.08
N LEU A 33 -3.15 -29.22 -9.34
CA LEU A 33 -2.16 -28.86 -8.33
C LEU A 33 -2.67 -27.78 -7.36
N GLN A 34 -3.51 -26.84 -7.81
CA GLN A 34 -4.21 -25.88 -6.94
C GLN A 34 -5.27 -26.55 -6.04
N GLN A 35 -5.81 -27.70 -6.46
CA GLN A 35 -6.78 -28.48 -5.69
C GLN A 35 -6.15 -29.73 -5.06
N TRP A 36 -4.82 -29.76 -4.96
CA TRP A 36 -4.09 -30.94 -4.52
C TRP A 36 -4.43 -31.30 -3.07
N SER A 37 -4.68 -32.58 -2.80
CA SER A 37 -5.15 -33.06 -1.51
C SER A 37 -4.58 -34.44 -1.18
N TYR A 38 -3.98 -34.54 0.01
CA TYR A 38 -3.57 -35.82 0.58
C TYR A 38 -4.76 -36.74 0.84
N GLN A 39 -5.93 -36.20 1.21
CA GLN A 39 -7.12 -37.03 1.42
C GLN A 39 -7.57 -37.72 0.14
N ALA A 40 -7.66 -36.99 -0.97
CA ALA A 40 -8.05 -37.56 -2.26
C ALA A 40 -7.06 -38.63 -2.76
N GLN A 41 -5.76 -38.42 -2.49
CA GLN A 41 -4.71 -39.39 -2.79
C GLN A 41 -4.83 -40.66 -1.94
N GLU A 42 -5.16 -40.52 -0.67
CA GLU A 42 -5.37 -41.66 0.22
C GLU A 42 -6.60 -42.48 -0.18
N GLU A 43 -7.71 -41.82 -0.49
CA GLU A 43 -8.94 -42.45 -0.99
C GLU A 43 -8.67 -43.23 -2.29
N GLU A 44 -7.92 -42.65 -3.24
CA GLU A 44 -7.52 -43.34 -4.46
C GLU A 44 -6.65 -44.58 -4.19
N LEU A 45 -5.69 -44.49 -3.27
CA LEU A 45 -4.90 -45.66 -2.88
C LEU A 45 -5.74 -46.71 -2.18
N GLN A 46 -6.68 -46.32 -1.32
CA GLN A 46 -7.56 -47.25 -0.63
C GLN A 46 -8.46 -48.01 -1.62
N GLU A 47 -8.93 -47.36 -2.67
CA GLU A 47 -9.76 -47.98 -3.72
C GLU A 47 -8.92 -48.86 -4.67
N LYS A 48 -7.80 -48.35 -5.17
CA LYS A 48 -7.09 -48.94 -6.32
C LYS A 48 -5.80 -49.67 -5.96
N ALA A 49 -5.21 -49.37 -4.80
CA ALA A 49 -3.97 -49.98 -4.32
C ALA A 49 -3.96 -50.22 -2.79
N PRO A 50 -4.98 -50.90 -2.23
CA PRO A 50 -5.14 -51.05 -0.78
C PRO A 50 -4.00 -51.84 -0.13
N THR A 51 -3.43 -52.84 -0.82
CA THR A 51 -2.30 -53.62 -0.30
C THR A 51 -1.07 -52.72 -0.17
N LEU A 52 -0.77 -51.91 -1.19
CA LEU A 52 0.33 -50.93 -1.13
C LEU A 52 0.15 -49.96 0.05
N LEU A 53 -1.02 -49.35 0.17
CA LEU A 53 -1.32 -48.39 1.24
C LEU A 53 -1.12 -49.02 2.62
N THR A 54 -1.62 -50.24 2.81
CA THR A 54 -1.49 -50.99 4.06
C THR A 54 -0.02 -51.23 4.41
N CYS A 55 0.81 -51.61 3.44
CA CYS A 55 2.24 -51.81 3.68
C CYS A 55 2.97 -50.53 4.08
N ILE A 56 2.69 -49.41 3.41
CA ILE A 56 3.33 -48.12 3.75
C ILE A 56 2.86 -47.64 5.13
N LYS A 57 1.55 -47.77 5.44
CA LYS A 57 1.00 -47.45 6.76
C LYS A 57 1.65 -48.29 7.85
N ALA A 58 1.80 -49.61 7.65
CA ALA A 58 2.45 -50.48 8.62
C ALA A 58 3.91 -50.09 8.92
N ALA A 59 4.62 -49.51 7.95
CA ALA A 59 5.98 -49.01 8.15
C ALA A 59 6.04 -47.64 8.86
N ALA A 60 5.02 -46.80 8.70
CA ALA A 60 5.01 -45.41 9.15
C ALA A 60 4.21 -45.16 10.44
N VAL A 61 3.20 -45.99 10.73
CA VAL A 61 2.26 -45.82 11.83
C VAL A 61 2.56 -46.85 12.92
N SER A 62 3.00 -46.40 14.09
CA SER A 62 3.17 -47.28 15.26
C SER A 62 1.81 -47.58 15.93
N PRO A 63 1.62 -48.73 16.60
CA PRO A 63 0.37 -49.09 17.27
C PRO A 63 -0.15 -48.02 18.26
N GLY A 64 0.75 -47.29 18.93
CA GLY A 64 0.36 -46.19 19.85
C GLY A 64 -0.28 -44.98 19.15
N ILE A 65 -0.02 -44.75 17.86
CA ILE A 65 -0.66 -43.68 17.09
C ILE A 65 -2.10 -44.07 16.74
N GLU A 66 -2.33 -45.35 16.38
CA GLU A 66 -3.68 -45.90 16.10
C GLU A 66 -4.55 -46.00 17.35
N ALA A 67 -3.96 -46.40 18.48
CA ALA A 67 -4.65 -46.55 19.76
C ALA A 67 -4.85 -45.22 20.53
N GLY A 68 -4.41 -44.09 19.98
CA GLY A 68 -4.49 -42.77 20.66
C GLY A 68 -3.52 -42.57 21.83
N ASN A 69 -2.76 -43.61 22.22
CA ASN A 69 -1.75 -43.57 23.27
C ASN A 69 -0.40 -43.04 22.73
N ARG A 70 -0.22 -41.72 22.78
CA ARG A 70 0.91 -41.03 22.15
C ARG A 70 2.04 -40.73 23.14
N ALA A 71 3.22 -41.33 22.92
CA ALA A 71 4.45 -40.93 23.61
C ALA A 71 4.96 -39.53 23.18
N ASN A 72 4.62 -39.08 21.97
CA ASN A 72 4.88 -37.73 21.48
C ASN A 72 3.56 -37.08 21.00
N PRO A 73 3.02 -36.08 21.72
CA PRO A 73 1.75 -35.44 21.38
C PRO A 73 1.71 -34.82 19.97
N ARG A 74 2.87 -34.47 19.40
CA ARG A 74 3.01 -33.84 18.08
C ARG A 74 2.94 -34.84 16.93
N LYS A 75 3.17 -36.13 17.16
CA LYS A 75 3.04 -37.18 16.13
C LYS A 75 1.59 -37.70 16.10
N THR A 76 0.79 -37.13 15.20
CA THR A 76 -0.59 -37.54 14.89
C THR A 76 -0.65 -38.17 13.50
N TYR A 77 -1.71 -38.93 13.20
CA TYR A 77 -1.94 -39.42 11.82
C TYR A 77 -1.87 -38.28 10.79
N ARG A 78 -2.53 -37.16 11.12
CA ARG A 78 -2.51 -35.92 10.32
C ARG A 78 -1.09 -35.40 10.06
N SER A 79 -0.17 -35.51 11.02
CA SER A 79 1.22 -35.05 10.84
C SER A 79 2.10 -35.99 10.00
N ILE A 80 1.73 -37.27 9.89
CA ILE A 80 2.51 -38.29 9.16
C ILE A 80 1.91 -38.64 7.79
N GLN A 81 0.63 -38.33 7.57
CA GLN A 81 -0.08 -38.56 6.30
C GLN A 81 0.69 -37.97 5.09
N PRO A 82 1.23 -36.73 5.14
CA PRO A 82 2.08 -36.23 4.05
C PRO A 82 3.27 -37.13 3.72
N GLY A 83 3.91 -37.70 4.74
CA GLY A 83 5.05 -38.61 4.57
C GLY A 83 4.67 -39.97 3.97
N ILE A 84 3.53 -40.53 4.40
CA ILE A 84 2.98 -41.79 3.88
C ILE A 84 2.69 -41.66 2.39
N LEU A 85 1.93 -40.63 2.01
CA LEU A 85 1.52 -40.42 0.62
C LEU A 85 2.67 -39.91 -0.24
N GLY A 86 3.59 -39.14 0.33
CA GLY A 86 4.86 -38.78 -0.32
C GLY A 86 5.69 -40.01 -0.68
N ALA A 87 5.81 -40.98 0.23
CA ALA A 87 6.49 -42.24 -0.05
C ALA A 87 5.79 -43.03 -1.17
N ALA A 88 4.45 -43.14 -1.13
CA ALA A 88 3.68 -43.75 -2.21
C ALA A 88 3.94 -43.04 -3.55
N GLY A 89 3.91 -41.71 -3.58
CA GLY A 89 4.19 -40.90 -4.76
C GLY A 89 5.58 -41.14 -5.34
N VAL A 90 6.61 -41.30 -4.51
CA VAL A 90 7.97 -41.65 -4.97
C VAL A 90 8.01 -43.05 -5.58
N LEU A 91 7.37 -44.04 -4.96
CA LEU A 91 7.33 -45.41 -5.46
C LEU A 91 6.55 -45.53 -6.78
N LEU A 92 5.39 -44.88 -6.87
CA LEU A 92 4.59 -44.84 -8.09
C LEU A 92 5.32 -44.10 -9.23
N ASN A 93 6.05 -43.02 -8.91
CA ASN A 93 6.89 -42.32 -9.87
C ASN A 93 8.02 -43.21 -10.43
N ALA A 94 8.67 -43.99 -9.56
CA ALA A 94 9.72 -44.93 -9.98
C ALA A 94 9.17 -46.01 -10.93
N ARG A 95 7.89 -46.37 -10.80
CA ARG A 95 7.21 -47.31 -11.70
C ARG A 95 6.79 -46.66 -13.02
N ASN A 96 6.27 -45.45 -12.98
CA ASN A 96 5.89 -44.66 -14.15
C ASN A 96 6.21 -43.19 -13.89
N GLU A 97 7.17 -42.63 -14.65
CA GLU A 97 7.65 -41.24 -14.48
C GLU A 97 6.55 -40.18 -14.65
N ARG A 98 5.40 -40.54 -15.23
CA ARG A 98 4.22 -39.66 -15.35
C ARG A 98 3.41 -39.55 -14.06
N MET A 99 3.59 -40.46 -13.10
CA MET A 99 3.02 -40.37 -11.75
C MET A 99 3.86 -39.38 -10.92
N ASN A 100 3.88 -38.10 -11.31
CA ASN A 100 4.87 -37.13 -10.83
C ASN A 100 4.30 -35.89 -10.12
N SER A 101 3.06 -35.92 -9.66
CA SER A 101 2.44 -34.78 -8.94
C SER A 101 3.27 -34.32 -7.74
N HIS A 102 3.68 -35.25 -6.87
CA HIS A 102 4.56 -34.97 -5.72
C HIS A 102 5.89 -34.37 -6.16
N GLN A 103 6.51 -34.93 -7.21
CA GLN A 103 7.79 -34.45 -7.73
C GLN A 103 7.67 -33.05 -8.34
N VAL A 104 6.55 -32.71 -8.97
CA VAL A 104 6.28 -31.35 -9.47
C VAL A 104 6.08 -30.37 -8.29
N MET A 105 5.25 -30.72 -7.30
CA MET A 105 5.02 -29.91 -6.11
C MET A 105 6.32 -29.60 -5.36
N ASN A 106 7.15 -30.63 -5.13
CA ASN A 106 8.46 -30.48 -4.50
C ASN A 106 9.38 -29.61 -5.33
N ALA A 107 9.41 -29.81 -6.65
CA ALA A 107 10.28 -29.05 -7.55
C ALA A 107 9.95 -27.55 -7.56
N LEU A 108 8.66 -27.19 -7.57
CA LEU A 108 8.20 -25.80 -7.46
C LEU A 108 8.59 -25.22 -6.09
N SER A 109 8.37 -25.96 -5.02
CA SER A 109 8.69 -25.54 -3.64
C SER A 109 10.18 -25.23 -3.46
N VAL A 110 11.06 -26.14 -3.89
CA VAL A 110 12.51 -25.93 -3.76
C VAL A 110 13.01 -24.83 -4.70
N ARG A 111 12.41 -24.69 -5.89
CA ARG A 111 12.76 -23.65 -6.85
C ARG A 111 12.46 -22.26 -6.26
N ARG A 112 11.25 -22.08 -5.72
CA ARG A 112 10.81 -20.87 -5.02
C ARG A 112 11.68 -20.58 -3.81
N GLY A 113 12.12 -21.63 -3.10
CA GLY A 113 13.04 -21.54 -1.97
C GLY A 113 14.50 -21.21 -2.33
N GLY A 114 14.81 -20.81 -3.56
CA GLY A 114 16.16 -20.40 -3.92
C GLY A 114 17.06 -21.51 -4.49
N CYS A 115 16.58 -22.75 -4.63
CA CYS A 115 17.43 -23.85 -5.10
C CYS A 115 17.81 -23.74 -6.58
N GLY A 116 19.12 -23.79 -6.83
CA GLY A 116 19.69 -23.82 -8.18
C GLY A 116 19.65 -25.21 -8.85
N PHE A 117 20.09 -25.23 -10.11
CA PHE A 117 20.08 -26.42 -10.98
C PHE A 117 20.69 -27.68 -10.33
N LYS A 118 21.87 -27.57 -9.70
CA LYS A 118 22.57 -28.73 -9.11
C LYS A 118 21.75 -29.40 -7.99
N THR A 119 21.09 -28.61 -7.14
CA THR A 119 20.25 -29.14 -6.04
C THR A 119 19.04 -29.86 -6.61
N ILE A 120 18.35 -29.26 -7.58
CA ILE A 120 17.19 -29.87 -8.25
C ILE A 120 17.59 -31.18 -8.94
N SER A 121 18.72 -31.21 -9.65
CA SER A 121 19.22 -32.43 -10.31
C SER A 121 19.52 -33.56 -9.32
N ARG A 122 20.08 -33.23 -8.15
CA ARG A 122 20.33 -34.20 -7.06
C ARG A 122 19.04 -34.74 -6.43
N LEU A 123 17.99 -33.92 -6.33
CA LEU A 123 16.68 -34.35 -5.84
C LEU A 123 15.96 -35.23 -6.87
N LYS A 124 16.05 -34.86 -8.16
CA LYS A 124 15.53 -35.69 -9.26
C LYS A 124 16.16 -37.08 -9.25
N ALA A 125 17.47 -37.19 -9.11
CA ALA A 125 18.17 -38.48 -9.11
C ALA A 125 17.70 -39.43 -7.99
N ARG A 126 17.05 -38.90 -6.94
CA ARG A 126 16.49 -39.66 -5.82
C ARG A 126 14.97 -39.82 -5.89
N GLY A 127 14.33 -39.41 -6.99
CA GLY A 127 12.87 -39.51 -7.16
C GLY A 127 12.05 -38.45 -6.40
N PHE A 128 12.68 -37.42 -5.82
CA PHE A 128 11.97 -36.39 -5.03
C PHE A 128 11.50 -35.18 -5.84
N SER A 129 12.02 -34.99 -7.05
CA SER A 129 11.77 -33.81 -7.88
C SER A 129 11.73 -34.17 -9.35
N VAL A 130 11.03 -33.37 -10.15
CA VAL A 130 11.17 -33.41 -11.61
C VAL A 130 12.46 -32.71 -12.06
N SER A 131 12.82 -32.84 -13.35
CA SER A 131 14.01 -32.17 -13.88
C SER A 131 13.84 -30.66 -13.95
N TYR A 132 14.95 -29.92 -13.91
CA TYR A 132 14.94 -28.47 -14.11
C TYR A 132 14.23 -28.07 -15.41
N LYS A 133 14.47 -28.80 -16.51
CA LYS A 133 13.77 -28.59 -17.79
C LYS A 133 12.24 -28.76 -17.67
N THR A 134 11.78 -29.68 -16.83
CA THR A 134 10.35 -29.89 -16.60
C THR A 134 9.73 -28.74 -15.80
N ILE A 135 10.46 -28.21 -14.81
CA ILE A 135 10.03 -27.01 -14.07
C ILE A 135 9.82 -25.85 -15.04
N LEU A 136 10.78 -25.58 -15.93
CA LEU A 136 10.65 -24.51 -16.93
C LEU A 136 9.45 -24.74 -17.86
N ARG A 137 9.21 -25.98 -18.31
CA ARG A 137 8.01 -26.29 -19.11
C ARG A 137 6.72 -26.05 -18.34
N LYS A 138 6.70 -26.39 -17.05
CA LYS A 138 5.54 -26.15 -16.18
C LYS A 138 5.30 -24.65 -15.95
N GLN A 139 6.36 -23.85 -15.80
CA GLN A 139 6.21 -22.39 -15.78
C GLN A 139 5.56 -21.88 -17.07
N VAL A 140 6.03 -22.31 -18.25
CA VAL A 140 5.40 -21.94 -19.53
C VAL A 140 3.94 -22.40 -19.60
N GLU A 141 3.66 -23.64 -19.20
CA GLU A 141 2.29 -24.19 -19.17
C GLU A 141 1.36 -23.38 -18.26
N PHE A 142 1.82 -23.03 -17.06
CA PHE A 142 1.01 -22.30 -16.08
C PHE A 142 0.79 -20.85 -16.48
N GLY A 143 1.78 -20.23 -17.13
CA GLY A 143 1.69 -18.85 -17.59
C GLY A 143 0.94 -18.61 -18.90
N LYS A 144 0.38 -19.63 -19.57
CA LYS A 144 -0.27 -19.46 -20.88
C LYS A 144 -1.46 -18.50 -20.87
N ASP A 145 -2.26 -18.53 -19.81
CA ASP A 145 -3.53 -17.79 -19.72
C ASP A 145 -3.45 -16.68 -18.65
N TYR A 146 -2.25 -16.14 -18.40
CA TYR A 146 -1.99 -15.23 -17.27
C TYR A 146 -2.90 -13.98 -17.27
N ASN A 147 -3.28 -13.49 -18.45
CA ASN A 147 -4.14 -12.31 -18.62
C ASN A 147 -5.60 -12.64 -18.95
N ALA A 148 -5.97 -13.92 -19.12
CA ALA A 148 -7.30 -14.33 -19.59
C ALA A 148 -8.42 -13.77 -18.70
N LYS A 149 -8.17 -13.70 -17.40
CA LYS A 149 -9.11 -13.16 -16.42
C LYS A 149 -9.41 -11.66 -16.59
N VAL A 150 -8.41 -10.87 -16.97
CA VAL A 150 -8.59 -9.43 -17.24
C VAL A 150 -9.31 -9.22 -18.56
N LEU A 151 -9.04 -10.07 -19.55
CA LEU A 151 -9.78 -10.06 -20.82
C LEU A 151 -11.26 -10.43 -20.62
N GLU A 152 -11.58 -11.36 -19.71
CA GLU A 152 -12.95 -11.67 -19.29
C GLU A 152 -13.62 -10.45 -18.62
N TRP A 153 -12.91 -9.75 -17.72
CA TRP A 153 -13.43 -8.52 -17.11
C TRP A 153 -13.71 -7.45 -18.15
N LYS A 154 -12.77 -7.24 -19.09
CA LYS A 154 -12.91 -6.32 -20.22
C LYS A 154 -14.18 -6.65 -21.00
N GLU A 155 -14.32 -7.87 -21.51
CA GLU A 155 -15.48 -8.30 -22.30
C GLU A 155 -16.81 -8.14 -21.53
N THR A 156 -16.80 -8.43 -20.23
CA THR A 156 -17.98 -8.25 -19.37
C THR A 156 -18.37 -6.77 -19.25
N ILE A 157 -17.39 -5.88 -19.04
CA ILE A 157 -17.63 -4.43 -18.98
C ILE A 157 -18.18 -3.90 -20.30
N GLU A 158 -17.64 -4.34 -21.44
CA GLU A 158 -18.12 -3.93 -22.77
C GLU A 158 -19.60 -4.30 -22.96
N LYS A 159 -19.99 -5.52 -22.55
CA LYS A 159 -21.40 -5.97 -22.56
C LYS A 159 -22.27 -5.16 -21.59
N ASP A 160 -21.75 -4.86 -20.40
CA ASP A 160 -22.49 -4.11 -19.39
C ASP A 160 -22.75 -2.66 -19.80
N VAL A 161 -21.78 -2.02 -20.48
CA VAL A 161 -21.91 -0.66 -21.02
C VAL A 161 -22.87 -0.64 -22.20
N GLN A 162 -22.81 -1.62 -23.11
CA GLN A 162 -23.81 -1.77 -24.17
C GLN A 162 -25.23 -1.83 -23.59
N LYS A 163 -25.44 -2.69 -22.59
CA LYS A 163 -26.74 -2.85 -21.94
C LYS A 163 -27.19 -1.60 -21.18
N GLU A 164 -26.28 -0.90 -20.52
CA GLU A 164 -26.58 0.40 -19.90
C GLU A 164 -27.06 1.41 -20.95
N ASN A 165 -26.33 1.55 -22.06
CA ASN A 165 -26.68 2.47 -23.14
C ASN A 165 -28.04 2.14 -23.79
N ASP A 166 -28.37 0.86 -23.94
CA ASP A 166 -29.67 0.44 -24.47
C ASP A 166 -30.81 0.74 -23.49
N LEU A 167 -30.61 0.48 -22.20
CA LEU A 167 -31.60 0.76 -21.15
C LEU A 167 -31.81 2.26 -20.89
N LEU A 168 -30.78 3.09 -21.09
CA LEU A 168 -30.89 4.54 -20.99
C LEU A 168 -31.69 5.15 -22.16
N LYS A 169 -31.73 4.47 -23.31
CA LYS A 169 -32.55 4.86 -24.47
C LYS A 169 -34.01 4.40 -24.34
N ASP A 170 -34.28 3.40 -23.52
CA ASP A 170 -35.62 2.86 -23.26
C ASP A 170 -36.38 3.75 -22.23
N PRO A 171 -37.52 4.37 -22.62
CA PRO A 171 -38.32 5.19 -21.71
C PRO A 171 -38.79 4.46 -20.44
N ASP A 172 -38.99 3.13 -20.52
CA ASP A 172 -39.42 2.28 -19.40
C ASP A 172 -38.24 1.55 -18.73
N GLY A 173 -37.01 1.78 -19.20
CA GLY A 173 -35.80 1.04 -18.84
C GLY A 173 -35.32 1.26 -17.40
N LYS A 174 -35.86 2.24 -16.66
CA LYS A 174 -35.36 2.64 -15.32
C LYS A 174 -35.32 1.50 -14.30
N SER A 175 -36.36 0.67 -14.25
CA SER A 175 -36.43 -0.47 -13.33
C SER A 175 -35.43 -1.58 -13.72
N ALA A 176 -35.28 -1.83 -15.01
CA ALA A 176 -34.31 -2.79 -15.54
C ALA A 176 -32.86 -2.30 -15.34
N LEU A 177 -32.61 -0.99 -15.46
CA LEU A 177 -31.31 -0.37 -15.21
C LEU A 177 -30.89 -0.52 -13.74
N LEU A 178 -31.82 -0.34 -12.80
CA LEU A 178 -31.54 -0.56 -11.37
C LEU A 178 -31.14 -2.01 -11.08
N LYS A 179 -31.82 -2.98 -11.70
CA LYS A 179 -31.46 -4.40 -11.58
C LYS A 179 -30.10 -4.69 -12.21
N HIS A 180 -29.87 -4.17 -13.42
CA HIS A 180 -28.58 -4.29 -14.11
C HIS A 180 -27.42 -3.72 -13.27
N ASN A 181 -27.62 -2.56 -12.67
CA ASN A 181 -26.63 -1.91 -11.81
C ASN A 181 -26.27 -2.75 -10.55
N ALA A 182 -27.17 -3.60 -10.05
CA ALA A 182 -26.85 -4.45 -8.90
C ALA A 182 -25.90 -5.61 -9.25
N GLU A 183 -25.85 -6.03 -10.52
CA GLU A 183 -25.17 -7.25 -10.97
C GLU A 183 -23.95 -6.98 -11.85
N ARG A 184 -23.88 -5.79 -12.47
CA ARG A 184 -22.82 -5.44 -13.43
C ARG A 184 -21.41 -5.39 -12.83
N HIS A 185 -20.41 -5.55 -13.70
CA HIS A 185 -19.01 -5.52 -13.34
C HIS A 185 -18.59 -4.13 -12.80
N ARG A 186 -17.79 -4.13 -11.73
CA ARG A 186 -17.39 -2.92 -10.97
C ARG A 186 -16.28 -2.10 -11.60
N GLY A 187 -15.76 -2.52 -12.75
CA GLY A 187 -14.53 -1.98 -13.32
C GLY A 187 -13.27 -2.58 -12.69
N PHE A 188 -12.11 -2.13 -13.17
CA PHE A 188 -10.80 -2.46 -12.65
C PHE A 188 -9.82 -1.31 -12.98
N MET A 189 -8.68 -1.30 -12.29
CA MET A 189 -7.57 -0.41 -12.60
C MET A 189 -6.34 -1.19 -13.02
N LEU A 190 -5.47 -0.54 -13.78
CA LEU A 190 -4.11 -0.99 -14.04
C LEU A 190 -3.15 -0.29 -13.07
N ASN A 191 -2.06 -0.96 -12.72
CA ASN A 191 -0.98 -0.37 -11.94
C ASN A 191 0.37 -0.82 -12.47
N GLY A 192 1.30 0.10 -12.68
CA GLY A 192 2.62 -0.17 -13.22
C GLY A 192 3.76 0.40 -12.39
N ASP A 193 4.93 -0.25 -12.48
CA ASP A 193 6.18 0.21 -11.86
C ASP A 193 7.40 -0.35 -12.61
N ASN A 194 8.54 0.31 -12.48
CA ASN A 194 9.80 -0.20 -13.04
C ASN A 194 10.32 -1.43 -12.29
N VAL A 195 11.04 -2.28 -13.02
CA VAL A 195 11.71 -3.44 -12.44
C VAL A 195 13.12 -3.57 -13.00
N ASP A 196 14.04 -2.88 -12.34
CA ASP A 196 15.43 -2.83 -12.76
C ASP A 196 16.26 -4.04 -12.29
N PHE A 197 17.13 -4.53 -13.18
CA PHE A 197 18.15 -5.53 -12.88
C PHE A 197 19.54 -5.00 -13.17
N ARG A 198 20.40 -5.06 -12.16
CA ARG A 198 21.83 -4.76 -12.32
C ARG A 198 22.64 -6.04 -12.44
N ILE A 199 23.27 -6.25 -13.60
CA ILE A 199 24.07 -7.42 -13.90
C ILE A 199 25.54 -7.01 -13.95
N SER A 200 26.29 -7.40 -12.91
CA SER A 200 27.74 -7.21 -12.88
C SER A 200 28.44 -8.46 -13.43
N PRO A 201 29.30 -8.33 -14.45
CA PRO A 201 30.09 -9.46 -14.94
C PRO A 201 31.10 -9.90 -13.90
N ARG A 202 31.51 -11.18 -13.96
CA ARG A 202 32.52 -11.74 -13.05
C ARG A 202 33.88 -11.03 -13.20
N GLN A 203 34.21 -10.62 -14.42
CA GLN A 203 35.42 -9.87 -14.76
C GLN A 203 34.98 -8.60 -15.49
N MET A 204 35.25 -7.45 -14.88
CA MET A 204 35.05 -6.16 -15.53
C MET A 204 36.16 -5.97 -16.56
N THR A 205 35.78 -5.68 -17.80
CA THR A 205 36.71 -5.28 -18.85
C THR A 205 36.17 -4.03 -19.53
N ILE A 206 37.00 -3.35 -20.31
CA ILE A 206 36.56 -2.18 -21.10
C ILE A 206 35.40 -2.56 -22.04
N ALA A 207 35.41 -3.79 -22.58
CA ALA A 207 34.38 -4.28 -23.49
C ALA A 207 33.14 -4.88 -22.79
N GLN A 208 33.25 -5.23 -21.50
CA GLN A 208 32.17 -5.86 -20.72
C GLN A 208 32.08 -5.20 -19.34
N GLY A 209 31.23 -4.17 -19.27
CA GLY A 209 30.87 -3.47 -18.04
C GLY A 209 29.64 -4.05 -17.36
N THR A 210 29.18 -3.36 -16.31
CA THR A 210 27.88 -3.66 -15.69
C THR A 210 26.75 -3.26 -16.63
N THR A 211 25.77 -4.14 -16.79
CA THR A 211 24.58 -3.89 -17.61
C THR A 211 23.39 -3.67 -16.69
N ASP A 212 22.68 -2.57 -16.90
CA ASP A 212 21.40 -2.29 -16.25
C ASP A 212 20.28 -2.63 -17.25
N LEU A 213 19.37 -3.52 -16.85
CA LEU A 213 18.17 -3.87 -17.60
C LEU A 213 16.99 -3.13 -16.99
N HIS A 214 16.30 -2.35 -17.81
CA HIS A 214 15.14 -1.56 -17.41
C HIS A 214 13.88 -2.16 -18.02
N TYR A 215 13.06 -2.78 -17.16
CA TYR A 215 11.82 -3.43 -17.55
C TYR A 215 10.64 -2.81 -16.79
N PHE A 216 9.42 -3.14 -17.20
CA PHE A 216 8.20 -2.58 -16.63
C PHE A 216 7.24 -3.68 -16.20
N GLN A 217 6.81 -3.68 -14.94
CA GLN A 217 5.89 -4.66 -14.40
C GLN A 217 4.55 -4.00 -14.08
N PHE A 218 3.46 -4.68 -14.43
CA PHE A 218 2.13 -4.14 -14.18
C PHE A 218 1.10 -5.20 -13.78
N LEU A 219 0.09 -4.76 -13.06
CA LEU A 219 -0.96 -5.55 -12.44
C LEU A 219 -2.33 -4.98 -12.84
N ALA A 220 -3.35 -5.83 -12.83
CA ALA A 220 -4.75 -5.39 -12.82
C ALA A 220 -5.39 -5.67 -11.46
N VAL A 221 -6.16 -4.71 -10.97
CA VAL A 221 -6.89 -4.81 -9.70
C VAL A 221 -8.36 -4.56 -9.94
N LYS A 222 -9.21 -5.54 -9.62
CA LYS A 222 -10.65 -5.38 -9.73
C LYS A 222 -11.18 -4.44 -8.66
N ASN A 223 -12.07 -3.53 -9.05
CA ASN A 223 -12.71 -2.61 -8.13
C ASN A 223 -13.58 -3.36 -7.11
N ARG A 224 -13.46 -2.99 -5.84
CA ARG A 224 -14.29 -3.53 -4.75
C ARG A 224 -15.57 -2.74 -4.57
N VAL A 225 -15.59 -1.47 -4.94
CA VAL A 225 -16.75 -0.58 -4.81
C VAL A 225 -16.98 0.13 -6.15
N ALA A 226 -18.25 0.30 -6.51
CA ALA A 226 -18.68 1.12 -7.63
C ALA A 226 -20.04 1.75 -7.28
N ASP A 227 -20.31 2.93 -7.83
CA ASP A 227 -21.62 3.58 -7.73
C ASP A 227 -22.12 3.95 -9.12
N PHE A 228 -23.00 3.10 -9.64
CA PHE A 228 -23.56 3.24 -10.98
C PHE A 228 -24.75 4.18 -11.05
N SER A 229 -25.20 4.73 -9.91
CA SER A 229 -26.16 5.84 -9.91
C SER A 229 -25.52 7.15 -10.36
N LEU A 230 -24.18 7.24 -10.26
CA LEU A 230 -23.39 8.37 -10.73
C LEU A 230 -23.23 8.35 -12.25
N SER A 231 -23.26 9.54 -12.85
CA SER A 231 -23.02 9.74 -14.28
C SER A 231 -21.60 9.32 -14.68
N SER A 232 -21.49 8.61 -15.80
CA SER A 232 -20.23 8.37 -16.51
C SER A 232 -19.82 9.51 -17.44
N ASP A 233 -20.72 10.47 -17.67
CA ASP A 233 -20.58 11.43 -18.76
C ASP A 233 -19.96 12.73 -18.30
N GLY A 234 -18.92 13.17 -19.02
CA GLY A 234 -18.27 14.47 -18.85
C GLY A 234 -17.57 14.69 -17.51
N PRO A 235 -16.85 15.80 -17.35
CA PRO A 235 -16.24 16.19 -16.07
C PRO A 235 -17.31 16.63 -15.05
N LYS A 236 -17.06 16.40 -13.75
CA LYS A 236 -17.90 16.91 -12.65
C LYS A 236 -18.08 18.43 -12.72
N ARG A 237 -17.00 19.17 -12.96
CA ARG A 237 -16.95 20.64 -12.92
C ARG A 237 -15.86 21.17 -13.84
N ASP A 238 -15.97 22.44 -14.22
CA ASP A 238 -14.94 23.15 -14.97
C ASP A 238 -13.84 23.67 -14.03
N VAL A 239 -12.67 23.02 -14.05
CA VAL A 239 -11.53 23.36 -13.17
C VAL A 239 -11.07 24.82 -13.30
N GLU A 240 -11.30 25.49 -14.45
CA GLU A 240 -10.92 26.89 -14.62
C GLU A 240 -11.84 27.86 -13.88
N LYS A 241 -13.07 27.44 -13.61
CA LYS A 241 -14.10 28.25 -12.93
C LYS A 241 -14.17 27.98 -11.44
N GLU A 242 -13.60 26.88 -10.97
CA GLU A 242 -13.61 26.51 -9.57
C GLU A 242 -12.67 27.38 -8.73
N PRO A 243 -13.09 27.79 -7.52
CA PRO A 243 -12.23 28.53 -6.61
C PRO A 243 -11.10 27.65 -6.10
N LEU A 244 -9.92 28.23 -5.83
CA LEU A 244 -8.79 27.47 -5.29
C LEU A 244 -9.08 26.80 -3.94
N SER A 245 -10.03 27.35 -3.18
CA SER A 245 -10.51 26.78 -1.91
C SER A 245 -11.08 25.37 -2.07
N THR A 246 -11.53 24.98 -3.28
CA THR A 246 -11.99 23.61 -3.56
C THR A 246 -10.87 22.57 -3.32
N PHE A 247 -9.60 22.95 -3.55
CA PHE A 247 -8.44 22.06 -3.44
C PHE A 247 -7.64 22.25 -2.14
N LEU A 248 -8.15 23.08 -1.23
CA LEU A 248 -7.50 23.43 0.03
C LEU A 248 -8.40 23.00 1.20
N PRO A 249 -7.85 22.77 2.41
CA PRO A 249 -8.67 22.40 3.56
C PRO A 249 -9.76 23.43 3.85
N SER A 250 -11.02 22.99 3.91
CA SER A 250 -12.18 23.80 4.32
C SER A 250 -12.41 23.78 5.84
N VAL A 251 -13.41 24.51 6.31
CA VAL A 251 -13.84 24.48 7.72
C VAL A 251 -14.36 23.09 8.09
N GLU A 252 -15.11 22.48 7.19
CA GLU A 252 -15.64 21.12 7.31
C GLU A 252 -14.51 20.08 7.30
N ASP A 253 -13.54 20.21 6.39
CA ASP A 253 -12.37 19.32 6.38
C ASP A 253 -11.61 19.37 7.73
N ASN A 254 -11.46 20.57 8.30
CA ASN A 254 -10.81 20.76 9.60
C ASN A 254 -11.66 20.22 10.77
N ALA A 255 -12.99 20.26 10.67
CA ALA A 255 -13.87 19.65 11.65
C ALA A 255 -13.77 18.13 11.62
N ASP A 256 -13.79 17.53 10.43
CA ASP A 256 -13.64 16.09 10.27
C ASP A 256 -12.24 15.62 10.73
N LEU A 257 -11.18 16.33 10.34
CA LEU A 257 -9.81 16.03 10.78
C LEU A 257 -9.71 16.05 12.32
N ARG A 258 -10.39 17.01 12.96
CA ARG A 258 -10.46 17.09 14.43
C ARG A 258 -11.13 15.85 14.99
N GLU A 259 -12.28 15.43 14.47
CA GLU A 259 -12.98 14.22 14.92
C GLU A 259 -12.14 12.95 14.72
N ASP A 260 -11.46 12.80 13.59
CA ASP A 260 -10.54 11.68 13.35
C ASP A 260 -9.46 11.62 14.44
N TRP A 261 -8.85 12.77 14.77
CA TRP A 261 -7.78 12.83 15.77
C TRP A 261 -8.26 12.50 17.18
N LEU A 262 -9.52 12.79 17.53
CA LEU A 262 -10.08 12.34 18.82
C LEU A 262 -10.00 10.82 18.94
N HIS A 263 -10.41 10.10 17.89
CA HIS A 263 -10.37 8.63 17.88
C HIS A 263 -8.93 8.13 18.00
N LEU A 264 -8.00 8.68 17.21
CA LEU A 264 -6.60 8.27 17.22
C LEU A 264 -5.93 8.53 18.58
N ILE A 265 -6.19 9.68 19.21
CA ILE A 265 -5.67 10.03 20.53
C ILE A 265 -6.28 9.15 21.61
N ALA A 266 -7.59 8.91 21.58
CA ALA A 266 -8.27 8.05 22.55
C ALA A 266 -7.69 6.63 22.57
N GLN A 267 -7.40 6.05 21.40
CA GLN A 267 -6.77 4.73 21.31
C GLN A 267 -5.37 4.72 21.92
N VAL A 268 -4.58 5.77 21.72
CA VAL A 268 -3.22 5.88 22.29
C VAL A 268 -3.26 6.06 23.81
N ILE A 269 -4.12 6.94 24.33
CA ILE A 269 -4.34 7.12 25.76
C ILE A 269 -4.79 5.80 26.37
N GLY A 270 -5.80 5.16 25.77
CA GLY A 270 -6.37 3.91 26.26
C GLY A 270 -5.35 2.78 26.39
N LYS A 271 -4.45 2.68 25.40
CA LYS A 271 -3.37 1.69 25.36
C LYS A 271 -2.26 1.95 26.39
N ASN A 272 -1.90 3.21 26.64
CA ASN A 272 -0.67 3.55 27.35
C ASN A 272 -0.87 4.12 28.76
N ILE A 273 -2.07 4.57 29.14
CA ILE A 273 -2.37 5.21 30.43
C ILE A 273 -3.44 4.38 31.16
N PRO A 274 -3.06 3.44 32.05
CA PRO A 274 -4.00 2.51 32.67
C PRO A 274 -5.22 3.14 33.37
N PRO A 275 -5.10 4.24 34.14
CA PRO A 275 -6.28 4.89 34.76
C PRO A 275 -7.28 5.46 33.76
N LEU A 276 -6.85 5.74 32.54
CA LEU A 276 -7.66 6.28 31.45
C LEU A 276 -7.96 5.23 30.37
N CYS A 277 -7.68 3.95 30.62
CA CYS A 277 -7.80 2.89 29.60
C CYS A 277 -9.22 2.74 29.04
N TRP A 278 -10.22 3.04 29.87
CA TRP A 278 -11.64 2.96 29.52
C TRP A 278 -12.07 3.99 28.47
N MET A 279 -11.35 5.11 28.32
CA MET A 279 -11.72 6.18 27.38
C MET A 279 -11.77 5.68 25.93
N SER A 280 -10.91 4.74 25.55
CA SER A 280 -10.90 4.19 24.19
C SER A 280 -12.10 3.31 23.88
N SER A 281 -12.78 2.78 24.91
CA SER A 281 -13.98 1.93 24.76
C SER A 281 -15.26 2.74 24.56
N VAL A 282 -15.21 4.05 24.79
CA VAL A 282 -16.34 4.98 24.62
C VAL A 282 -16.52 5.36 23.14
N LEU A 283 -15.43 5.40 22.38
CA LEU A 283 -15.45 5.65 20.94
C LEU A 283 -15.44 4.34 20.16
N PRO A 284 -15.93 4.33 18.90
CA PRO A 284 -15.75 3.19 18.01
C PRO A 284 -14.29 2.75 17.96
N GLU A 285 -14.06 1.44 17.88
CA GLU A 285 -12.71 0.85 17.80
C GLU A 285 -11.89 1.44 16.65
N HIS A 286 -12.56 1.79 15.54
CA HIS A 286 -11.98 2.35 14.33
C HIS A 286 -12.87 3.48 13.79
N ILE A 287 -12.27 4.41 13.05
CA ILE A 287 -13.00 5.49 12.36
C ILE A 287 -13.90 4.86 11.27
N PRO A 288 -15.24 4.98 11.37
CA PRO A 288 -16.15 4.29 10.46
C PRO A 288 -16.27 4.99 9.10
N HIS A 289 -16.41 4.21 8.03
CA HIS A 289 -16.77 4.72 6.71
C HIS A 289 -17.76 3.77 6.00
N PRO A 290 -18.49 4.21 4.95
CA PRO A 290 -19.60 3.45 4.35
C PRO A 290 -19.21 2.08 3.77
N PHE A 291 -17.95 1.90 3.39
CA PHE A 291 -17.47 0.74 2.63
C PHE A 291 -16.57 -0.21 3.44
N MET A 292 -16.64 -0.16 4.78
CA MET A 292 -15.86 -1.05 5.66
C MET A 292 -16.04 -2.54 5.33
N LYS A 293 -17.26 -2.94 4.93
CA LYS A 293 -17.57 -4.34 4.56
C LYS A 293 -16.85 -4.75 3.28
N GLU A 294 -16.81 -3.87 2.29
CA GLU A 294 -16.16 -4.07 1.00
C GLU A 294 -14.63 -4.04 1.15
N MET A 295 -14.09 -3.09 1.92
CA MET A 295 -12.65 -2.94 2.15
C MET A 295 -12.05 -4.07 3.00
N LYS A 296 -12.87 -4.78 3.77
CA LYS A 296 -12.48 -6.02 4.45
C LYS A 296 -12.35 -7.21 3.50
N LYS A 297 -13.01 -7.23 2.33
CA LYS A 297 -12.96 -8.38 1.40
C LYS A 297 -11.59 -8.51 0.76
N LYS A 298 -11.19 -9.75 0.49
CA LYS A 298 -9.95 -10.05 -0.24
C LYS A 298 -10.05 -9.48 -1.66
N SER A 299 -9.06 -8.69 -2.07
CA SER A 299 -8.98 -8.12 -3.40
C SER A 299 -8.60 -9.17 -4.44
N GLU A 300 -9.12 -8.96 -5.63
CA GLU A 300 -8.82 -9.76 -6.81
C GLU A 300 -7.76 -9.02 -7.64
N VAL A 301 -6.55 -9.58 -7.66
CA VAL A 301 -5.36 -8.99 -8.33
C VAL A 301 -4.85 -10.00 -9.36
N VAL A 302 -4.54 -9.52 -10.55
CA VAL A 302 -3.97 -10.32 -11.64
C VAL A 302 -2.60 -9.74 -12.01
N ASN A 303 -1.57 -10.57 -11.98
CA ASN A 303 -0.24 -10.21 -12.47
C ASN A 303 -0.23 -10.29 -14.00
N LEU A 304 -0.02 -9.15 -14.68
CA LEU A 304 -0.01 -9.06 -16.15
C LEU A 304 1.40 -9.19 -16.74
N GLY A 305 2.36 -9.64 -15.94
CA GLY A 305 3.71 -9.92 -16.41
C GLY A 305 4.60 -8.70 -16.42
N VAL A 306 5.70 -8.83 -17.15
CA VAL A 306 6.78 -7.83 -17.23
C VAL A 306 7.10 -7.61 -18.69
N LEU A 307 7.09 -6.35 -19.11
CA LEU A 307 7.51 -5.91 -20.43
C LEU A 307 9.00 -5.58 -20.39
N THR A 308 9.72 -5.92 -21.46
CA THR A 308 11.12 -5.56 -21.62
C THR A 308 11.30 -4.14 -22.17
N SER A 309 10.35 -3.26 -21.90
CA SER A 309 10.32 -1.86 -22.31
C SER A 309 10.81 -0.97 -21.18
N ASN A 310 11.52 0.10 -21.53
CA ASN A 310 12.13 1.02 -20.57
C ASN A 310 11.27 2.28 -20.42
N GLU A 311 10.64 2.47 -19.27
CA GLU A 311 9.84 3.68 -19.00
C GLU A 311 10.66 4.99 -19.03
N ASN A 312 11.99 4.91 -18.92
CA ASN A 312 12.84 6.10 -18.98
C ASN A 312 13.03 6.63 -20.42
N THR A 313 12.63 5.88 -21.45
CA THR A 313 12.68 6.33 -22.86
C THR A 313 11.28 6.57 -23.40
N HIS A 314 11.15 7.50 -24.35
CA HIS A 314 9.85 7.80 -24.95
C HIS A 314 9.30 6.59 -25.72
N GLU A 315 10.14 5.91 -26.50
CA GLU A 315 9.74 4.70 -27.24
C GLU A 315 9.29 3.58 -26.31
N GLY A 316 9.98 3.41 -25.17
CA GLY A 316 9.61 2.39 -24.18
C GLY A 316 8.28 2.70 -23.52
N MET A 317 8.00 3.97 -23.19
CA MET A 317 6.68 4.37 -22.69
C MET A 317 5.57 4.20 -23.71
N VAL A 318 5.83 4.45 -24.99
CA VAL A 318 4.89 4.19 -26.08
C VAL A 318 4.53 2.70 -26.13
N GLU A 319 5.52 1.80 -26.09
CA GLU A 319 5.29 0.35 -26.07
C GLU A 319 4.49 -0.11 -24.84
N ILE A 320 4.79 0.47 -23.68
CA ILE A 320 4.07 0.20 -22.43
C ILE A 320 2.60 0.61 -22.57
N LEU A 321 2.32 1.84 -23.02
CA LEU A 321 0.97 2.35 -23.18
C LEU A 321 0.19 1.59 -24.26
N ASP A 322 0.81 1.25 -25.40
CA ASP A 322 0.20 0.41 -26.44
C ASP A 322 -0.12 -1.00 -25.91
N HIS A 323 0.69 -1.53 -24.99
CA HIS A 323 0.39 -2.79 -24.33
C HIS A 323 -0.77 -2.65 -23.33
N MET A 324 -0.77 -1.63 -22.47
CA MET A 324 -1.83 -1.38 -21.49
C MET A 324 -3.18 -1.12 -22.15
N ASN A 325 -3.19 -0.41 -23.28
CA ASN A 325 -4.40 -0.08 -24.05
C ASN A 325 -5.15 -1.33 -24.57
N LYS A 326 -4.49 -2.49 -24.66
CA LYS A 326 -5.14 -3.77 -25.02
C LYS A 326 -6.17 -4.22 -23.98
N TYR A 327 -6.05 -3.75 -22.74
CA TYR A 327 -6.96 -4.07 -21.65
C TYR A 327 -8.08 -3.05 -21.48
N VAL A 328 -7.99 -1.87 -22.12
CA VAL A 328 -9.02 -0.82 -22.04
C VAL A 328 -10.30 -1.31 -22.72
N PRO A 329 -11.44 -1.40 -22.00
CA PRO A 329 -12.72 -1.77 -22.60
C PRO A 329 -13.17 -0.70 -23.59
N VAL A 330 -13.93 -1.10 -24.62
CA VAL A 330 -14.51 -0.17 -25.60
C VAL A 330 -16.04 -0.19 -25.58
N GLU A 331 -16.65 0.93 -25.95
CA GLU A 331 -18.08 1.00 -26.18
C GLU A 331 -18.50 0.24 -27.45
N THR A 332 -19.79 0.32 -27.74
CA THR A 332 -20.51 -0.43 -28.77
C THR A 332 -20.06 -0.11 -30.18
N ASP A 333 -19.48 1.08 -30.39
CA ASP A 333 -18.88 1.51 -31.64
C ASP A 333 -17.51 0.85 -31.91
N GLY A 334 -16.96 0.13 -30.92
CA GLY A 334 -15.65 -0.53 -30.98
C GLY A 334 -14.46 0.44 -30.95
N THR A 335 -14.68 1.75 -30.77
CA THR A 335 -13.64 2.78 -30.89
C THR A 335 -13.60 3.79 -29.75
N THR A 336 -14.70 3.95 -29.02
CA THR A 336 -14.77 4.85 -27.85
C THR A 336 -14.33 4.09 -26.61
N PRO A 337 -13.23 4.48 -25.94
CA PRO A 337 -12.74 3.76 -24.77
C PRO A 337 -13.56 4.07 -23.52
N VAL A 338 -13.84 3.02 -22.75
CA VAL A 338 -14.30 3.14 -21.37
C VAL A 338 -13.08 3.40 -20.49
N LYS A 339 -13.03 4.59 -19.88
CA LYS A 339 -11.88 5.04 -19.09
C LYS A 339 -11.62 4.13 -17.88
N ILE A 340 -10.36 3.76 -17.68
CA ILE A 340 -9.87 3.05 -16.52
C ILE A 340 -8.70 3.81 -15.88
N ILE A 341 -8.52 3.63 -14.58
CA ILE A 341 -7.40 4.24 -13.85
C ILE A 341 -6.10 3.48 -14.20
N SER A 342 -5.05 4.24 -14.46
CA SER A 342 -3.66 3.80 -14.59
C SER A 342 -2.86 4.36 -13.40
N GLY A 343 -2.63 3.53 -12.39
CA GLY A 343 -1.88 3.90 -11.19
C GLY A 343 -0.38 3.64 -11.33
N GLY A 344 0.43 4.42 -10.63
CA GLY A 344 1.86 4.16 -10.54
C GLY A 344 2.55 5.12 -9.58
N ASP A 345 3.88 4.98 -9.48
CA ASP A 345 4.69 5.96 -8.77
C ASP A 345 4.65 7.33 -9.48
N LEU A 346 5.26 8.33 -8.85
CA LEU A 346 5.24 9.68 -9.39
C LEU A 346 5.86 9.77 -10.80
N LEU A 347 6.97 9.06 -11.04
CA LEU A 347 7.71 9.16 -12.29
C LEU A 347 6.99 8.43 -13.41
N THR A 348 6.46 7.23 -13.16
CA THR A 348 5.62 6.48 -14.08
C THR A 348 4.41 7.33 -14.48
N CYS A 349 3.66 7.90 -13.53
CA CYS A 349 2.50 8.75 -13.82
C CYS A 349 2.87 10.01 -14.62
N GLU A 350 3.98 10.69 -14.27
CA GLU A 350 4.49 11.85 -15.02
C GLU A 350 4.79 11.49 -16.48
N ARG A 351 5.43 10.33 -16.70
CA ARG A 351 5.82 9.86 -18.03
C ARG A 351 4.62 9.43 -18.86
N GLU A 352 3.73 8.61 -18.30
CA GLU A 352 2.46 8.23 -18.95
C GLU A 352 1.70 9.46 -19.42
N THR A 353 1.56 10.45 -18.52
CA THR A 353 0.84 11.69 -18.83
C THR A 353 1.48 12.45 -19.98
N ASN A 354 2.81 12.63 -19.97
CA ASN A 354 3.49 13.36 -21.04
C ASN A 354 3.41 12.60 -22.37
N THR A 355 3.58 11.27 -22.37
CA THR A 355 3.48 10.47 -23.59
C THR A 355 2.05 10.47 -24.17
N ILE A 356 1.01 10.49 -23.31
CA ILE A 356 -0.38 10.68 -23.76
C ILE A 356 -0.60 12.06 -24.38
N LEU A 357 -0.03 13.13 -23.79
CA LEU A 357 -0.08 14.47 -24.40
C LEU A 357 0.47 14.49 -25.82
N ASP A 358 1.59 13.81 -26.05
CA ASP A 358 2.27 13.78 -27.35
C ASP A 358 1.40 13.14 -28.45
N ARG A 359 0.39 12.34 -28.09
CA ARG A 359 -0.53 11.70 -29.03
C ARG A 359 -1.89 12.38 -29.17
N GLN A 360 -2.14 13.52 -28.52
CA GLN A 360 -3.46 14.18 -28.50
C GLN A 360 -4.02 14.54 -29.89
N ASP A 361 -3.17 14.72 -30.90
CA ASP A 361 -3.60 15.03 -32.26
C ASP A 361 -3.97 13.78 -33.09
N SER A 362 -3.88 12.58 -32.51
CA SER A 362 -4.26 11.35 -33.22
C SER A 362 -5.78 11.29 -33.47
N PRO A 363 -6.22 10.77 -34.63
CA PRO A 363 -7.63 10.87 -35.04
C PRO A 363 -8.57 9.98 -34.21
N SER A 364 -8.11 8.82 -33.73
CA SER A 364 -8.94 7.90 -32.94
C SER A 364 -8.67 8.02 -31.43
N PRO A 365 -9.71 7.98 -30.58
CA PRO A 365 -9.55 7.98 -29.11
C PRO A 365 -8.63 6.85 -28.61
N MET A 366 -8.70 5.67 -29.23
CA MET A 366 -7.81 4.55 -28.92
C MET A 366 -6.34 4.84 -29.23
N ALA A 367 -6.03 5.55 -30.33
CA ALA A 367 -4.65 5.92 -30.68
C ALA A 367 -4.11 7.06 -29.80
N ARG A 368 -4.99 7.90 -29.26
CA ARG A 368 -4.66 8.91 -28.23
C ARG A 368 -4.50 8.32 -26.83
N TRP A 369 -4.88 7.05 -26.65
CA TRP A 369 -4.98 6.38 -25.34
C TRP A 369 -5.94 7.07 -24.36
N ASP A 370 -7.05 7.63 -24.86
CA ASP A 370 -8.05 8.36 -24.06
C ASP A 370 -8.69 7.53 -22.94
N GLY A 371 -8.56 6.19 -23.00
CA GLY A 371 -9.06 5.26 -22.00
C GLY A 371 -8.17 5.06 -20.78
N LEU A 372 -6.91 5.52 -20.80
CA LEU A 372 -6.01 5.42 -19.66
C LEU A 372 -5.98 6.76 -18.92
N VAL A 373 -6.26 6.72 -17.62
CA VAL A 373 -6.22 7.91 -16.75
C VAL A 373 -5.07 7.76 -15.76
N PRO A 374 -3.91 8.40 -16.00
CA PRO A 374 -2.76 8.31 -15.11
C PRO A 374 -3.03 8.98 -13.76
N VAL A 375 -2.73 8.28 -12.67
CA VAL A 375 -2.87 8.79 -11.30
C VAL A 375 -1.71 8.31 -10.42
N ILE A 376 -1.27 9.18 -9.51
CA ILE A 376 -0.27 8.83 -8.50
C ILE A 376 -0.85 7.87 -7.46
N ASP A 377 -0.06 6.91 -6.99
CA ASP A 377 -0.39 6.01 -5.88
C ASP A 377 0.15 6.47 -4.51
N ASP A 378 -0.25 5.75 -3.47
CA ASP A 378 -0.19 6.25 -2.09
C ASP A 378 1.05 5.79 -1.30
N PHE A 379 1.75 4.71 -1.67
CA PHE A 379 2.91 4.24 -0.89
C PHE A 379 4.11 5.16 -1.06
N HIS A 380 4.43 5.52 -2.31
CA HIS A 380 5.49 6.49 -2.59
C HIS A 380 5.12 7.90 -2.09
N THR A 381 3.84 8.25 -2.11
CA THR A 381 3.34 9.49 -1.51
C THR A 381 3.55 9.50 0.01
N MET A 382 3.22 8.41 0.72
CA MET A 382 3.53 8.25 2.15
C MET A 382 5.03 8.42 2.40
N ALA A 383 5.88 7.72 1.64
CA ALA A 383 7.32 7.79 1.82
C ALA A 383 7.85 9.22 1.64
N ASN A 384 7.29 9.97 0.69
CA ASN A 384 7.65 11.37 0.49
C ASN A 384 7.11 12.29 1.56
N PHE A 385 5.92 12.01 2.11
CA PHE A 385 5.41 12.76 3.24
C PHE A 385 6.28 12.52 4.48
N LEU A 386 6.71 11.28 4.73
CA LEU A 386 7.69 10.95 5.76
C LEU A 386 8.99 11.75 5.58
N SER A 387 9.49 11.86 4.35
CA SER A 387 10.64 12.70 4.04
C SER A 387 10.39 14.20 4.24
N ALA A 388 9.16 14.69 4.09
CA ALA A 388 8.78 16.06 4.46
C ALA A 388 8.78 16.28 5.98
N ILE A 389 8.32 15.29 6.75
CA ILE A 389 8.38 15.29 8.22
C ILE A 389 9.84 15.34 8.68
N TRP A 390 10.73 14.54 8.08
CA TRP A 390 12.16 14.58 8.37
C TRP A 390 12.76 15.96 8.12
N THR A 391 12.42 16.60 7.00
CA THR A 391 12.86 17.98 6.69
C THR A 391 12.43 18.98 7.78
N LEU A 392 11.24 18.80 8.37
CA LEU A 392 10.67 19.75 9.33
C LEU A 392 11.11 19.49 10.78
N LEU A 393 11.33 18.24 11.17
CA LEU A 393 11.42 17.84 12.57
C LEU A 393 12.71 17.08 12.92
N TYR A 394 13.47 16.57 11.95
CA TYR A 394 14.62 15.71 12.21
C TYR A 394 15.94 16.43 11.93
N SER A 395 16.72 16.67 13.00
CA SER A 395 18.07 17.23 12.90
C SER A 395 19.06 16.47 13.77
N THR A 396 20.21 16.08 13.22
CA THR A 396 21.25 15.39 14.01
C THR A 396 21.88 16.28 15.09
N SER A 397 21.80 17.60 14.96
CA SER A 397 22.24 18.54 16.00
C SER A 397 21.34 18.55 17.23
N SER A 398 20.12 17.99 17.13
CA SER A 398 19.17 17.90 18.24
C SER A 398 19.40 16.71 19.17
N ALA A 399 20.59 16.09 19.13
CA ALA A 399 20.91 14.86 19.89
C ALA A 399 20.70 14.98 21.41
N ARG A 400 20.86 16.19 21.95
CA ARG A 400 20.70 16.54 23.37
C ARG A 400 19.43 17.34 23.66
N ASP A 401 18.65 17.64 22.62
CA ASP A 401 17.40 18.40 22.73
C ASP A 401 16.26 17.42 23.02
N THR A 402 16.09 17.04 24.29
CA THR A 402 15.01 16.14 24.72
C THR A 402 13.65 16.68 24.28
N GLY A 403 12.81 15.81 23.72
CA GLY A 403 11.53 16.20 23.09
C GLY A 403 11.59 16.28 21.56
N THR A 404 12.78 16.28 20.96
CA THR A 404 12.93 16.26 19.49
C THR A 404 12.97 14.85 18.91
N MET A 405 12.63 14.71 17.61
CA MET A 405 12.66 13.43 16.91
C MET A 405 14.03 12.75 16.97
N TYR A 406 15.14 13.46 16.75
CA TYR A 406 16.45 12.81 16.76
C TYR A 406 16.88 12.36 18.17
N ALA A 407 16.58 13.17 19.20
CA ALA A 407 16.78 12.77 20.59
C ALA A 407 15.95 11.51 20.92
N ALA A 408 14.68 11.47 20.52
CA ALA A 408 13.82 10.30 20.69
C ALA A 408 14.35 9.06 19.99
N ARG A 409 14.85 9.20 18.74
CA ARG A 409 15.50 8.11 17.99
C ARG A 409 16.68 7.52 18.76
N ASN A 410 17.52 8.39 19.35
CA ASN A 410 18.69 7.96 20.12
C ASN A 410 18.27 7.31 21.45
N PHE A 411 17.26 7.87 22.13
CA PHE A 411 16.68 7.31 23.35
C PHE A 411 16.17 5.87 23.13
N LEU A 412 15.43 5.65 22.04
CA LEU A 412 14.89 4.35 21.65
C LEU A 412 15.92 3.39 21.03
N ARG A 413 17.16 3.83 20.83
CA ARG A 413 18.22 3.06 20.15
C ARG A 413 17.79 2.53 18.78
N ALA A 414 16.98 3.31 18.05
CA ALA A 414 16.47 2.95 16.73
C ALA A 414 17.57 3.16 15.66
N HIS A 415 18.65 2.37 15.75
CA HIS A 415 19.87 2.55 14.96
C HIS A 415 19.70 2.34 13.45
N ASN A 416 18.68 1.59 13.05
CA ASN A 416 18.26 1.39 11.67
C ASN A 416 17.55 2.61 11.06
N VAL A 417 17.08 3.56 11.88
CA VAL A 417 16.56 4.84 11.40
C VAL A 417 17.72 5.74 11.01
N SER A 418 17.71 6.19 9.75
CA SER A 418 18.76 7.01 9.15
C SER A 418 18.29 8.46 8.92
N ASN A 419 19.19 9.34 8.48
CA ASN A 419 18.84 10.71 8.09
C ASN A 419 17.98 10.76 6.81
N ASP A 420 18.00 9.69 6.04
CA ASP A 420 17.12 9.47 4.90
C ASP A 420 16.09 8.39 5.29
N PRO A 421 14.82 8.75 5.52
CA PRO A 421 13.81 7.80 5.99
C PRO A 421 13.44 6.76 4.91
N MET A 422 13.76 6.99 3.64
CA MET A 422 13.44 6.07 2.55
C MET A 422 14.36 4.84 2.49
N LYS A 423 15.55 4.89 3.12
CA LYS A 423 16.48 3.74 3.14
C LYS A 423 15.91 2.53 3.88
N ASP A 424 15.16 2.78 4.94
CA ASP A 424 14.39 1.78 5.66
C ASP A 424 13.08 2.42 6.11
N ILE A 425 12.11 2.43 5.19
CA ILE A 425 10.78 3.02 5.41
C ILE A 425 10.09 2.36 6.59
N ASN A 426 10.21 1.03 6.73
CA ASN A 426 9.54 0.30 7.81
C ASN A 426 10.10 0.72 9.18
N ALA A 427 11.43 0.80 9.31
CA ALA A 427 12.06 1.29 10.55
C ALA A 427 11.67 2.73 10.88
N SER A 428 11.63 3.59 9.85
CA SER A 428 11.31 5.01 10.01
C SER A 428 9.85 5.23 10.40
N VAL A 429 8.91 4.47 9.82
CA VAL A 429 7.50 4.45 10.19
C VAL A 429 7.31 3.94 11.62
N GLU A 430 7.91 2.80 11.99
CA GLU A 430 7.81 2.25 13.35
C GLU A 430 8.33 3.24 14.40
N PHE A 431 9.44 3.93 14.09
CA PHE A 431 9.98 4.97 14.97
C PHE A 431 9.04 6.18 15.08
N LEU A 432 8.52 6.68 13.96
CA LEU A 432 7.61 7.83 13.97
C LEU A 432 6.33 7.49 14.75
N ASP A 433 5.80 6.28 14.62
CA ASP A 433 4.65 5.80 15.40
C ASP A 433 4.92 5.82 16.91
N LYS A 434 6.06 5.28 17.35
CA LYS A 434 6.45 5.33 18.78
C LYS A 434 6.61 6.76 19.29
N TYR A 435 7.21 7.64 18.48
CA TYR A 435 7.39 9.04 18.82
C TYR A 435 6.04 9.78 18.93
N THR A 436 5.13 9.52 17.99
CA THR A 436 3.76 10.06 17.97
C THR A 436 2.99 9.64 19.22
N GLU A 437 3.02 8.35 19.56
CA GLU A 437 2.37 7.83 20.76
C GLU A 437 2.95 8.47 22.03
N ALA A 438 4.28 8.61 22.11
CA ALA A 438 4.93 9.19 23.26
C ALA A 438 4.59 10.68 23.44
N LEU A 439 4.46 11.44 22.34
CA LEU A 439 4.01 12.83 22.39
C LEU A 439 2.57 12.94 22.89
N ILE A 440 1.65 12.10 22.39
CA ILE A 440 0.26 12.08 22.83
C ILE A 440 0.15 11.72 24.32
N VAL A 441 0.87 10.70 24.77
CA VAL A 441 0.91 10.32 26.19
C VAL A 441 1.46 11.48 27.03
N CYS A 442 2.54 12.12 26.61
CA CYS A 442 3.12 13.26 27.32
C CYS A 442 2.15 14.46 27.38
N ALA A 443 1.39 14.73 26.32
CA ALA A 443 0.37 15.77 26.28
C ALA A 443 -0.81 15.44 27.22
N ALA A 444 -1.25 14.18 27.24
CA ALA A 444 -2.31 13.71 28.14
C ALA A 444 -1.90 13.81 29.62
N LEU A 445 -0.67 13.42 29.97
CA LEU A 445 -0.15 13.57 31.34
C LEU A 445 -0.17 15.04 31.79
N GLU A 446 0.22 15.96 30.92
CA GLU A 446 0.18 17.40 31.22
C GLU A 446 -1.26 17.92 31.35
N HIS A 447 -2.16 17.48 30.46
CA HIS A 447 -3.59 17.87 30.48
C HIS A 447 -4.29 17.44 31.77
N PHE A 448 -4.15 16.16 32.14
CA PHE A 448 -4.78 15.57 33.33
C PHE A 448 -4.00 15.79 34.62
N GLY A 449 -2.83 16.46 34.57
CA GLY A 449 -1.99 16.73 35.73
C GLY A 449 -1.45 15.47 36.40
N MET A 450 -1.06 14.47 35.61
CA MET A 450 -0.58 13.17 36.08
C MET A 450 0.95 13.15 36.15
N GLU A 451 1.53 12.75 37.28
CA GLU A 451 3.00 12.64 37.44
C GLU A 451 3.61 11.49 36.64
N ALA A 452 2.89 10.36 36.57
CA ALA A 452 3.28 9.17 35.82
C ALA A 452 2.07 8.56 35.12
N VAL A 453 2.31 7.66 34.16
CA VAL A 453 1.23 6.96 33.42
C VAL A 453 0.32 6.11 34.32
N THR A 454 0.76 5.76 35.53
CA THR A 454 -0.02 5.02 36.54
C THR A 454 -0.67 5.90 37.59
N SER A 455 -0.40 7.21 37.61
CA SER A 455 -0.98 8.14 38.59
C SER A 455 -2.43 8.43 38.24
N GLU A 456 -3.27 8.77 39.22
CA GLU A 456 -4.64 9.25 38.93
C GLU A 456 -4.64 10.69 38.39
N PRO A 457 -5.61 11.07 37.53
CA PRO A 457 -5.81 12.46 37.11
C PRO A 457 -6.01 13.41 38.30
N THR A 458 -5.26 14.50 38.34
CA THR A 458 -5.46 15.57 39.35
C THR A 458 -6.21 16.77 38.77
N LYS A 459 -6.19 16.93 37.45
CA LYS A 459 -6.97 17.90 36.69
C LYS A 459 -8.02 17.19 35.86
N HIS A 460 -9.19 17.80 35.73
CA HIS A 460 -10.31 17.28 34.96
C HIS A 460 -10.70 15.82 35.32
N PRO A 461 -10.85 15.45 36.61
CA PRO A 461 -11.22 14.08 36.96
C PRO A 461 -12.63 13.74 36.45
N TYR A 462 -12.83 12.48 36.05
CA TYR A 462 -14.14 11.96 35.67
C TYR A 462 -14.95 11.59 36.91
N ASP A 463 -16.18 12.10 37.03
CA ASP A 463 -17.14 11.67 38.04
C ASP A 463 -18.32 10.91 37.39
N PRO A 464 -18.41 9.58 37.54
CA PRO A 464 -19.48 8.78 36.93
C PRO A 464 -20.87 9.08 37.49
N MET A 465 -21.00 9.78 38.62
CA MET A 465 -22.31 10.13 39.20
C MET A 465 -22.92 11.37 38.56
N THR A 466 -22.10 12.24 37.98
CA THR A 466 -22.53 13.55 37.48
C THR A 466 -22.21 13.76 36.00
N MET A 467 -21.35 12.94 35.39
CA MET A 467 -20.86 13.13 34.02
C MET A 467 -21.19 11.94 33.11
N ASP A 468 -21.72 12.25 31.93
CA ASP A 468 -21.84 11.26 30.85
C ASP A 468 -20.44 10.92 30.31
N PRO A 469 -20.07 9.62 30.20
CA PRO A 469 -18.73 9.22 29.77
C PRO A 469 -18.41 9.65 28.33
N THR A 470 -19.41 9.68 27.44
CA THR A 470 -19.22 10.08 26.03
C THR A 470 -18.96 11.56 25.92
N VAL A 471 -19.75 12.37 26.60
CA VAL A 471 -19.59 13.83 26.65
C VAL A 471 -18.24 14.18 27.26
N TYR A 472 -17.91 13.62 28.43
CA TYR A 472 -16.64 13.87 29.09
C TYR A 472 -15.44 13.51 28.19
N VAL A 473 -15.42 12.30 27.63
CA VAL A 473 -14.29 11.86 26.79
C VAL A 473 -14.11 12.79 25.59
N LYS A 474 -15.19 13.14 24.90
CA LYS A 474 -15.11 14.07 23.76
C LYS A 474 -14.59 15.44 24.17
N GLU A 475 -15.13 16.02 25.24
CA GLU A 475 -14.68 17.33 25.74
C GLU A 475 -13.19 17.34 26.09
N GLN A 476 -12.69 16.32 26.79
CA GLN A 476 -11.27 16.25 27.14
C GLN A 476 -10.37 16.04 25.92
N LEU A 477 -10.78 15.20 24.98
CA LEU A 477 -10.01 14.99 23.75
C LEU A 477 -10.00 16.26 22.87
N HIS A 478 -11.12 16.97 22.75
CA HIS A 478 -11.15 18.28 22.09
C HIS A 478 -10.17 19.25 22.73
N SER A 479 -10.17 19.34 24.07
CA SER A 479 -9.25 20.22 24.79
C SER A 479 -7.78 19.87 24.52
N ILE A 480 -7.43 18.58 24.48
CA ILE A 480 -6.08 18.11 24.12
C ILE A 480 -5.73 18.51 22.68
N VAL A 481 -6.64 18.28 21.73
CA VAL A 481 -6.42 18.59 20.31
C VAL A 481 -6.23 20.09 20.09
N ASP A 482 -7.14 20.92 20.58
CA ASP A 482 -7.10 22.36 20.36
C ASP A 482 -5.89 23.01 21.07
N LYS A 483 -5.46 22.44 22.21
CA LYS A 483 -4.31 22.97 22.97
C LYS A 483 -2.95 22.52 22.43
N PHE A 484 -2.83 21.31 21.89
CA PHE A 484 -1.52 20.72 21.57
C PHE A 484 -1.34 20.27 20.13
N ALA A 485 -2.41 20.11 19.34
CA ALA A 485 -2.35 19.50 18.01
C ALA A 485 -2.85 20.41 16.89
N LEU A 486 -3.94 21.15 17.09
CA LEU A 486 -4.59 21.90 16.02
C LEU A 486 -4.50 23.40 16.30
N HIS A 487 -3.42 24.01 15.82
CA HIS A 487 -3.18 25.45 15.96
C HIS A 487 -3.56 26.20 14.68
N GLU A 488 -4.10 27.41 14.87
CA GLU A 488 -4.52 28.28 13.77
C GLU A 488 -3.43 28.39 12.70
N GLY A 489 -3.85 28.19 11.46
CA GLY A 489 -3.02 28.36 10.28
C GLY A 489 -3.50 29.53 9.44
N PRO A 490 -2.76 29.87 8.37
CA PRO A 490 -3.23 30.84 7.41
C PRO A 490 -4.60 30.44 6.85
N ASP A 491 -5.48 31.42 6.64
CA ASP A 491 -6.74 31.20 5.92
C ASP A 491 -6.43 30.99 4.43
N PHE A 492 -6.21 29.73 4.05
CA PHE A 492 -5.83 29.35 2.69
C PHE A 492 -6.92 29.69 1.65
N ALA A 493 -8.18 29.86 2.09
CA ALA A 493 -9.31 30.17 1.24
C ALA A 493 -9.44 31.67 0.92
N LYS A 494 -8.89 32.55 1.77
CA LYS A 494 -8.86 34.00 1.48
C LYS A 494 -7.87 34.34 0.38
N GLN A 495 -8.28 35.24 -0.51
CA GLN A 495 -7.39 35.79 -1.53
C GLN A 495 -6.26 36.56 -0.85
N ALA A 496 -5.02 36.12 -1.07
CA ALA A 496 -3.86 36.75 -0.45
C ALA A 496 -3.35 37.88 -1.33
N ASP A 497 -3.59 39.13 -0.90
CA ASP A 497 -2.95 40.30 -1.50
C ASP A 497 -1.63 40.63 -0.76
N TYR A 498 -0.65 41.17 -1.47
CA TYR A 498 0.59 41.67 -0.86
C TYR A 498 0.37 43.07 -0.31
N VAL A 499 0.47 43.26 1.01
CA VAL A 499 0.30 44.56 1.65
C VAL A 499 1.65 45.17 1.99
N CYS A 500 1.87 46.44 1.63
CA CYS A 500 3.08 47.15 2.02
C CYS A 500 3.10 47.40 3.55
N PRO A 501 4.10 46.90 4.31
CA PRO A 501 4.22 47.16 5.74
C PRO A 501 4.29 48.65 6.12
N HIS A 502 4.85 49.51 5.25
CA HIS A 502 5.09 50.92 5.57
C HIS A 502 3.89 51.84 5.31
N CYS A 503 3.07 51.55 4.30
CA CYS A 503 1.95 52.42 3.93
C CYS A 503 0.63 51.69 3.70
N GLN A 504 0.57 50.40 4.03
CA GLN A 504 -0.64 49.55 3.95
C GLN A 504 -1.25 49.47 2.55
N LYS A 505 -0.50 49.83 1.51
CA LYS A 505 -0.95 49.81 0.13
C LYS A 505 -0.93 48.38 -0.40
N VAL A 506 -2.02 47.98 -1.06
CA VAL A 506 -2.29 46.59 -1.44
C VAL A 506 -1.86 46.33 -2.88
N TYR A 507 -1.17 45.22 -3.11
CA TYR A 507 -0.60 44.81 -4.39
C TYR A 507 -0.97 43.38 -4.74
N LYS A 508 -1.41 43.16 -5.98
CA LYS A 508 -1.72 41.81 -6.48
C LYS A 508 -0.48 40.99 -6.92
N ARG A 509 0.70 41.62 -6.99
CA ARG A 509 1.94 41.01 -7.52
C ARG A 509 3.14 41.37 -6.65
N LEU A 510 4.02 40.38 -6.42
CA LEU A 510 5.27 40.55 -5.70
C LEU A 510 6.19 41.62 -6.34
N SER A 511 6.23 41.68 -7.68
CA SER A 511 6.96 42.72 -8.40
C SER A 511 6.35 44.12 -8.19
N GLY A 512 5.04 44.21 -8.01
CA GLY A 512 4.35 45.47 -7.73
C GLY A 512 4.71 46.02 -6.35
N ILE A 513 4.73 45.16 -5.33
CA ILE A 513 5.18 45.57 -3.99
C ILE A 513 6.68 45.84 -3.96
N ARG A 514 7.54 45.02 -4.60
CA ARG A 514 8.99 45.31 -4.68
C ARG A 514 9.27 46.66 -5.33
N LYS A 515 8.66 46.91 -6.50
CA LYS A 515 8.80 48.19 -7.19
C LYS A 515 8.25 49.35 -6.37
N HIS A 516 7.14 49.15 -5.67
CA HIS A 516 6.62 50.16 -4.74
C HIS A 516 7.59 50.44 -3.57
N MET A 517 8.21 49.41 -3.00
CA MET A 517 9.26 49.58 -1.99
C MET A 517 10.45 50.34 -2.57
N GLU A 518 10.89 49.99 -3.78
CA GLU A 518 11.97 50.67 -4.50
C GLU A 518 11.64 52.10 -4.94
N ASP A 519 10.37 52.44 -5.17
CA ASP A 519 9.95 53.77 -5.68
C ASP A 519 9.49 54.73 -4.56
N LYS A 520 8.92 54.21 -3.48
CA LYS A 520 8.28 54.99 -2.40
C LYS A 520 8.93 54.83 -1.04
N HIS A 521 9.73 53.79 -0.86
CA HIS A 521 10.42 53.48 0.38
C HIS A 521 11.93 53.31 0.15
N SER A 522 12.48 53.78 -0.99
CA SER A 522 13.87 53.61 -1.43
C SER A 522 14.93 54.20 -0.50
N GLN A 523 14.56 55.22 0.30
CA GLN A 523 15.43 55.81 1.33
C GLN A 523 15.27 55.16 2.72
N GLN A 524 14.31 54.23 2.83
CA GLN A 524 14.28 53.22 3.88
C GLN A 524 14.76 51.93 3.20
N ALA A 525 16.03 51.90 2.80
CA ALA A 525 16.68 50.63 2.50
C ALA A 525 16.31 49.67 3.63
N PRO A 526 15.98 48.39 3.35
CA PRO A 526 16.01 47.44 4.42
C PRO A 526 17.46 47.52 4.95
N GLN A 527 17.64 48.11 6.15
CA GLN A 527 18.28 47.30 7.17
C GLN A 527 17.61 45.96 6.95
N ALA A 528 18.38 44.92 6.65
CA ALA A 528 17.86 43.60 6.87
C ALA A 528 17.38 43.63 8.32
N SER A 529 16.11 43.94 8.55
CA SER A 529 15.34 43.23 9.50
C SER A 529 15.42 41.80 8.95
N SER A 530 16.51 41.12 9.30
CA SER A 530 16.48 40.39 10.55
C SER A 530 15.27 40.77 11.41
N ASP A 531 14.06 40.53 10.87
CA ASP A 531 12.91 40.13 11.66
C ASP A 531 13.17 38.68 12.12
N THR A 532 14.42 38.33 12.49
CA THR A 532 14.68 38.08 13.90
C THR A 532 14.47 39.38 14.69
N SER A 533 13.22 39.84 14.79
CA SER A 533 12.74 39.93 16.16
C SER A 533 12.92 38.49 16.64
N THR A 534 13.98 38.25 17.42
CA THR A 534 13.79 37.32 18.51
C THR A 534 12.49 37.81 19.12
N GLN A 535 11.39 37.09 18.88
CA GLN A 535 10.18 37.33 19.63
C GLN A 535 10.62 37.05 21.06
N ASP A 536 11.06 38.11 21.74
CA ASP A 536 11.65 38.05 23.06
C ASP A 536 10.52 37.61 23.97
N GLY A 537 10.40 36.30 24.13
CA GLY A 537 9.36 35.67 24.92
C GLY A 537 8.79 34.36 24.38
N GLU A 538 8.97 34.00 23.11
CA GLU A 538 8.34 32.77 22.59
C GLU A 538 9.03 31.50 23.10
N ASP A 539 8.23 30.46 23.36
CA ASP A 539 8.68 29.13 23.75
C ASP A 539 8.81 28.23 22.52
N SER A 540 10.00 28.23 21.92
CA SER A 540 10.28 27.40 20.74
C SER A 540 10.27 25.89 21.04
N VAL A 541 10.42 25.47 22.31
CA VAL A 541 10.31 24.05 22.72
C VAL A 541 8.84 23.62 22.70
N TYR A 542 7.97 24.42 23.32
CA TYR A 542 6.53 24.22 23.28
C TYR A 542 6.01 24.22 21.84
N ASN A 543 6.43 25.22 21.05
CA ASN A 543 6.01 25.35 19.65
C ASN A 543 6.43 24.15 18.80
N TYR A 544 7.68 23.69 18.92
CA TYR A 544 8.15 22.48 18.24
C TYR A 544 7.36 21.24 18.64
N SER A 545 7.05 21.10 19.94
CA SER A 545 6.33 19.95 20.48
C SER A 545 4.89 19.91 19.95
N CYS A 546 4.20 21.04 19.94
CA CYS A 546 2.88 21.18 19.34
C CYS A 546 2.88 20.85 17.84
N ALA A 547 3.79 21.47 17.07
CA ALA A 547 3.92 21.21 15.64
C ALA A 547 4.24 19.72 15.35
N SER A 548 5.04 19.10 16.21
CA SER A 548 5.34 17.67 16.12
C SER A 548 4.08 16.84 16.30
N VAL A 549 3.24 17.13 17.30
CA VAL A 549 1.95 16.44 17.49
C VAL A 549 1.08 16.57 16.24
N SER A 550 0.90 17.79 15.70
CA SER A 550 0.08 18.04 14.51
C SER A 550 0.51 17.21 13.31
N ILE A 551 1.80 17.29 12.96
CA ILE A 551 2.36 16.66 11.76
C ILE A 551 2.36 15.14 11.90
N CYS A 552 2.71 14.64 13.08
CA CYS A 552 2.75 13.22 13.36
C CYS A 552 1.35 12.60 13.41
N LEU A 553 0.35 13.30 13.96
CA LEU A 553 -1.05 12.87 13.90
C LEU A 553 -1.58 12.85 12.47
N LEU A 554 -1.24 13.85 11.65
CA LEU A 554 -1.60 13.85 10.23
C LEU A 554 -1.02 12.64 9.50
N PHE A 555 0.23 12.26 9.80
CA PHE A 555 0.83 11.05 9.24
C PHE A 555 0.13 9.78 9.72
N ARG A 556 -0.18 9.69 11.02
CA ARG A 556 -0.90 8.56 11.60
C ARG A 556 -2.29 8.39 10.99
N ASP A 557 -3.02 9.48 10.79
CA ASP A 557 -4.33 9.48 10.15
C ASP A 557 -4.24 9.05 8.67
N PHE A 558 -3.23 9.53 7.95
CA PHE A 558 -2.95 9.08 6.58
C PHE A 558 -2.66 7.58 6.51
N GLN A 559 -1.92 7.02 7.47
CA GLN A 559 -1.70 5.57 7.55
C GLN A 559 -2.98 4.82 7.90
N ASP A 560 -3.77 5.31 8.86
CA ASP A 560 -5.01 4.69 9.29
C ASP A 560 -6.03 4.61 8.14
N ALA A 561 -6.25 5.71 7.43
CA ALA A 561 -7.10 5.75 6.24
C ALA A 561 -6.70 4.69 5.20
N ARG A 562 -5.39 4.52 4.96
CA ARG A 562 -4.87 3.51 4.03
C ARG A 562 -5.10 2.08 4.50
N ARG A 563 -4.91 1.80 5.79
CA ARG A 563 -5.08 0.44 6.36
C ARG A 563 -6.54 0.00 6.41
N TYR A 564 -7.47 0.93 6.63
CA TYR A 564 -8.91 0.67 6.61
C TYR A 564 -9.56 0.79 5.23
N GLY A 565 -8.88 1.41 4.27
CA GLY A 565 -9.39 1.60 2.91
C GLY A 565 -10.38 2.76 2.80
N ASP A 566 -10.19 3.80 3.61
CA ASP A 566 -11.04 4.98 3.65
C ASP A 566 -10.60 6.00 2.59
N GLY A 567 -11.14 5.83 1.38
CA GLY A 567 -10.81 6.66 0.22
C GLY A 567 -11.19 8.13 0.40
N ALA A 568 -12.36 8.41 0.97
CA ALA A 568 -12.83 9.78 1.14
C ALA A 568 -11.94 10.55 2.13
N ARG A 569 -11.64 9.96 3.28
CA ARG A 569 -10.68 10.52 4.25
C ARG A 569 -9.30 10.69 3.63
N LEU A 570 -8.84 9.72 2.84
CA LEU A 570 -7.56 9.83 2.14
C LEU A 570 -7.49 11.05 1.23
N ILE A 571 -8.51 11.28 0.39
CA ILE A 571 -8.57 12.45 -0.51
C ILE A 571 -8.64 13.76 0.28
N ARG A 572 -9.38 13.82 1.40
CA ARG A 572 -9.34 14.98 2.32
C ARG A 572 -7.92 15.24 2.83
N LEU A 573 -7.21 14.19 3.26
CA LEU A 573 -5.84 14.30 3.78
C LEU A 573 -4.86 14.80 2.71
N TYR A 574 -5.07 14.49 1.43
CA TYR A 574 -4.27 15.03 0.32
C TYR A 574 -4.27 16.57 0.25
N LYS A 575 -5.34 17.24 0.70
CA LYS A 575 -5.38 18.71 0.79
C LYS A 575 -4.33 19.25 1.78
N TYR A 576 -4.10 18.54 2.88
CA TYR A 576 -3.08 18.90 3.88
C TYR A 576 -1.67 18.51 3.42
N LEU A 577 -1.51 17.30 2.85
CA LEU A 577 -0.24 16.84 2.30
C LEU A 577 0.29 17.79 1.22
N LEU A 578 -0.59 18.30 0.35
CA LEU A 578 -0.26 19.34 -0.65
C LEU A 578 0.45 20.54 -0.01
N LEU A 579 -0.07 21.05 1.10
CA LEU A 579 0.51 22.21 1.80
C LEU A 579 1.89 21.89 2.39
N TYR A 580 2.06 20.72 3.00
CA TYR A 580 3.35 20.29 3.54
C TYR A 580 4.39 20.00 2.45
N PHE A 581 3.98 19.41 1.32
CA PHE A 581 4.86 19.22 0.17
C PHE A 581 5.32 20.56 -0.40
N LYS A 582 4.41 21.54 -0.52
CA LYS A 582 4.76 22.89 -0.98
C LYS A 582 5.72 23.57 0.01
N ARG A 583 5.44 23.48 1.32
CA ARG A 583 6.26 24.05 2.40
C ARG A 583 7.67 23.46 2.44
N THR A 584 7.85 22.20 2.07
CA THR A 584 9.13 21.48 2.09
C THR A 584 9.78 21.38 0.72
N HIS A 585 9.30 22.16 -0.26
CA HIS A 585 9.82 22.20 -1.63
C HIS A 585 9.82 20.84 -2.37
N ARG A 586 8.91 19.94 -2.01
CA ARG A 586 8.64 18.69 -2.73
C ARG A 586 7.76 19.00 -3.96
N THR A 587 8.33 19.71 -4.92
CA THR A 587 7.60 20.32 -6.05
C THR A 587 6.80 19.31 -6.88
N LYS A 588 7.39 18.14 -7.18
CA LYS A 588 6.72 17.09 -7.95
C LYS A 588 5.51 16.51 -7.20
N TYR A 589 5.65 16.19 -5.91
CA TYR A 589 4.55 15.68 -5.09
C TYR A 589 3.48 16.75 -4.81
N SER A 590 3.88 18.02 -4.71
CA SER A 590 2.92 19.14 -4.66
C SER A 590 2.08 19.17 -5.94
N PHE A 591 2.71 19.06 -7.11
CA PHE A 591 2.02 19.02 -8.40
C PHE A 591 1.04 17.83 -8.50
N GLN A 592 1.51 16.61 -8.21
CA GLN A 592 0.66 15.43 -8.32
C GLN A 592 -0.47 15.42 -7.28
N SER A 593 -0.25 15.94 -6.07
CA SER A 593 -1.33 16.09 -5.08
C SER A 593 -2.41 17.05 -5.57
N LEU A 594 -2.03 18.20 -6.14
CA LEU A 594 -2.99 19.15 -6.72
C LEU A 594 -3.74 18.55 -7.92
N ARG A 595 -3.04 17.79 -8.76
CA ARG A 595 -3.65 17.09 -9.90
C ARG A 595 -4.65 16.03 -9.44
N LEU A 596 -4.31 15.19 -8.47
CA LEU A 596 -5.23 14.19 -7.90
C LEU A 596 -6.51 14.85 -7.37
N LEU A 597 -6.36 15.95 -6.61
CA LEU A 597 -7.50 16.71 -6.10
C LEU A 597 -8.34 17.30 -7.24
N ALA A 598 -7.70 17.84 -8.29
CA ALA A 598 -8.40 18.36 -9.46
C ALA A 598 -9.12 17.28 -10.28
N GLN A 599 -8.53 16.08 -10.39
CA GLN A 599 -9.14 14.92 -11.03
C GLN A 599 -10.41 14.50 -10.28
N VAL A 600 -10.34 14.34 -8.96
CA VAL A 600 -11.48 13.90 -8.14
C VAL A 600 -12.57 14.97 -8.04
N GLU A 601 -12.21 16.25 -7.91
CA GLU A 601 -13.19 17.32 -7.68
C GLU A 601 -13.83 17.87 -8.96
N CYS A 602 -13.10 17.85 -10.08
CA CYS A 602 -13.49 18.57 -11.29
C CYS A 602 -13.41 17.71 -12.55
N MET A 603 -12.24 17.13 -12.86
CA MET A 603 -11.92 16.70 -14.22
C MET A 603 -12.50 15.35 -14.61
N LEU A 604 -12.66 14.43 -13.65
CA LEU A 604 -13.25 13.11 -13.91
C LEU A 604 -14.77 13.17 -13.84
N SER A 605 -15.42 12.20 -14.48
CA SER A 605 -16.87 12.03 -14.32
C SER A 605 -17.22 11.65 -12.89
N PRO A 606 -18.46 11.93 -12.42
CA PRO A 606 -18.88 11.56 -11.08
C PRO A 606 -18.58 10.10 -10.72
N ARG A 607 -18.83 9.17 -11.66
CA ARG A 607 -18.56 7.75 -11.50
C ARG A 607 -17.06 7.44 -11.40
N LEU A 608 -16.25 7.97 -12.30
CA LEU A 608 -14.81 7.68 -12.31
C LEU A 608 -14.07 8.33 -11.13
N ALA A 609 -14.49 9.52 -10.70
CA ALA A 609 -13.99 10.16 -9.47
C ALA A 609 -14.29 9.31 -8.22
N PHE A 610 -15.49 8.72 -8.16
CA PHE A 610 -15.85 7.78 -7.09
C PHE A 610 -14.98 6.53 -7.13
N GLU A 611 -14.79 5.93 -8.30
CA GLU A 611 -13.93 4.76 -8.46
C GLU A 611 -12.49 5.04 -8.06
N LEU A 612 -11.93 6.18 -8.50
CA LEU A 612 -10.60 6.63 -8.13
C LEU A 612 -10.46 6.86 -6.63
N THR A 613 -11.49 7.37 -5.97
CA THR A 613 -11.47 7.63 -4.53
C THR A 613 -11.40 6.33 -3.73
N TRP A 614 -12.25 5.35 -4.05
CA TRP A 614 -12.44 4.18 -3.21
C TRP A 614 -11.59 2.96 -3.59
N ASN A 615 -11.12 2.82 -4.84
CA ASN A 615 -10.45 1.59 -5.29
C ASN A 615 -8.91 1.67 -5.29
N ARG A 616 -8.32 2.55 -4.48
CA ARG A 616 -6.86 2.77 -4.38
C ARG A 616 -6.10 1.71 -3.57
N PHE A 617 -6.80 0.68 -3.10
CA PHE A 617 -6.27 -0.26 -2.11
C PHE A 617 -6.50 -1.71 -2.48
N VAL A 618 -5.54 -2.57 -2.14
CA VAL A 618 -5.64 -4.02 -2.18
C VAL A 618 -5.61 -4.64 -0.79
N ASN A 619 -6.39 -5.69 -0.57
CA ASN A 619 -6.41 -6.46 0.66
C ASN A 619 -6.18 -7.95 0.37
N LYS A 620 -5.00 -8.47 0.65
CA LYS A 620 -4.68 -9.89 0.36
C LYS A 620 -5.15 -10.83 1.47
N GLU A 621 -5.38 -10.31 2.67
CA GLU A 621 -5.71 -11.08 3.88
C GLU A 621 -7.21 -11.27 4.08
N GLY A 622 -8.05 -10.39 3.51
CA GLY A 622 -9.50 -10.42 3.69
C GLY A 622 -9.93 -10.07 5.12
N LYS A 623 -9.20 -9.16 5.79
CA LYS A 623 -9.46 -8.71 7.16
C LYS A 623 -9.56 -7.19 7.22
N ALA A 624 -10.14 -6.66 8.30
CA ALA A 624 -10.01 -5.23 8.57
C ALA A 624 -8.53 -4.90 8.84
N ASP A 625 -8.13 -3.66 8.64
CA ASP A 625 -6.78 -3.20 8.98
C ASP A 625 -5.63 -3.90 8.21
N THR A 626 -5.94 -4.44 7.02
CA THR A 626 -4.98 -5.15 6.17
C THR A 626 -5.03 -4.70 4.72
N ASN A 627 -5.61 -3.53 4.45
CA ASN A 627 -5.46 -2.88 3.16
C ASN A 627 -4.03 -2.33 3.01
N LYS A 628 -3.57 -2.30 1.77
CA LYS A 628 -2.31 -1.68 1.34
C LYS A 628 -2.51 -1.04 -0.02
N GLU A 629 -1.58 -0.20 -0.39
CA GLU A 629 -1.58 0.55 -1.64
C GLU A 629 -1.28 -0.38 -2.81
N VAL A 630 -1.75 -0.02 -4.01
CA VAL A 630 -1.58 -0.87 -5.19
C VAL A 630 -0.12 -0.94 -5.62
N ASP A 631 0.58 0.19 -5.71
CA ASP A 631 2.03 0.26 -5.95
C ASP A 631 2.86 -0.56 -4.94
N ARG A 632 2.46 -0.61 -3.67
CA ARG A 632 3.11 -1.48 -2.67
C ARG A 632 2.92 -2.97 -2.96
N GLU A 633 1.78 -3.38 -3.52
CA GLU A 633 1.62 -4.75 -4.00
C GLU A 633 2.47 -5.02 -5.25
N ASN A 634 2.62 -4.05 -6.14
CA ASN A 634 3.52 -4.18 -7.28
C ASN A 634 4.98 -4.38 -6.84
N GLU A 635 5.45 -3.63 -5.84
CA GLU A 635 6.79 -3.82 -5.26
C GLU A 635 6.99 -5.22 -4.66
N HIS A 636 5.95 -5.82 -4.07
CA HIS A 636 6.02 -7.23 -3.63
C HIS A 636 6.18 -8.20 -4.81
N GLN A 637 5.47 -7.95 -5.91
CA GLN A 637 5.56 -8.77 -7.12
C GLN A 637 6.93 -8.58 -7.80
N ASN A 638 7.48 -7.35 -7.82
CA ASN A 638 8.84 -7.05 -8.27
C ASN A 638 9.88 -7.85 -7.47
N LYS A 639 9.73 -7.90 -6.14
CA LYS A 639 10.60 -8.68 -5.25
C LYS A 639 10.54 -10.17 -5.55
N VAL A 640 9.35 -10.69 -5.85
CA VAL A 640 9.14 -12.08 -6.27
C VAL A 640 9.92 -12.38 -7.56
N LEU A 641 9.74 -11.56 -8.60
CA LEU A 641 10.44 -11.70 -9.87
C LEU A 641 11.97 -11.63 -9.68
N LYS A 642 12.45 -10.59 -8.98
CA LYS A 642 13.88 -10.41 -8.66
C LYS A 642 14.45 -11.61 -7.91
N GLY A 643 13.69 -12.23 -7.01
CA GLY A 643 14.06 -13.45 -6.29
C GLY A 643 14.33 -14.63 -7.21
N GLU A 644 13.45 -14.89 -8.18
CA GLU A 644 13.62 -15.99 -9.13
C GLU A 644 14.72 -15.71 -10.17
N CYS A 645 14.78 -14.48 -10.69
CA CYS A 645 15.77 -14.07 -11.69
C CYS A 645 17.21 -14.11 -11.17
N LYS A 646 17.43 -13.90 -9.86
CA LYS A 646 18.77 -14.05 -9.23
C LYS A 646 19.40 -15.42 -9.51
N GLN A 647 18.59 -16.46 -9.72
CA GLN A 647 19.07 -17.82 -9.96
C GLN A 647 19.59 -18.03 -11.40
N PHE A 648 19.41 -17.06 -12.30
CA PHE A 648 19.91 -17.13 -13.68
C PHE A 648 21.39 -16.74 -13.81
N ASN A 649 22.07 -16.38 -12.73
CA ASN A 649 23.50 -16.02 -12.70
C ASN A 649 23.86 -14.96 -13.77
N GLY A 650 23.04 -13.91 -13.89
CA GLY A 650 23.25 -12.82 -14.84
C GLY A 650 22.82 -13.12 -16.28
N LYS A 651 22.28 -14.31 -16.58
CA LYS A 651 21.69 -14.62 -17.90
C LYS A 651 20.19 -14.34 -17.90
N ILE A 652 19.82 -13.08 -17.68
CA ILE A 652 18.43 -12.63 -17.74
C ILE A 652 18.12 -12.32 -19.21
N SER A 653 17.20 -13.08 -19.80
CA SER A 653 16.68 -12.84 -21.16
C SER A 653 15.18 -12.54 -21.09
N GLU A 654 14.63 -11.90 -22.11
CA GLU A 654 13.19 -11.63 -22.26
C GLU A 654 12.35 -12.90 -22.03
N ALA A 655 12.60 -13.97 -22.80
CA ALA A 655 11.89 -15.26 -22.62
C ALA A 655 12.05 -15.90 -21.22
N SER A 656 13.07 -15.50 -20.45
CA SER A 656 13.22 -15.96 -19.06
C SER A 656 12.37 -15.15 -18.09
N VAL A 657 12.25 -13.84 -18.35
CA VAL A 657 11.44 -12.90 -17.57
C VAL A 657 9.97 -13.18 -17.79
N GLU A 658 9.50 -13.24 -19.04
CA GLU A 658 8.11 -13.55 -19.39
C GLU A 658 7.64 -14.86 -18.75
N ARG A 659 8.45 -15.92 -18.87
CA ARG A 659 8.11 -17.22 -18.29
C ARG A 659 7.94 -17.15 -16.77
N VAL A 660 8.81 -16.42 -16.08
CA VAL A 660 8.74 -16.28 -14.62
C VAL A 660 7.56 -15.41 -14.23
N SER A 661 7.42 -14.24 -14.85
CA SER A 661 6.38 -13.26 -14.50
C SER A 661 4.98 -13.81 -14.76
N HIS A 662 4.73 -14.41 -15.93
CA HIS A 662 3.41 -14.97 -16.28
C HIS A 662 3.00 -16.18 -15.41
N SER A 663 3.96 -16.92 -14.85
CA SER A 663 3.66 -18.10 -14.02
C SER A 663 3.68 -17.84 -12.51
N ALA A 664 4.13 -16.67 -12.08
CA ALA A 664 4.38 -16.37 -10.67
C ALA A 664 3.13 -16.53 -9.79
N GLN A 665 1.98 -16.04 -10.26
CA GLN A 665 0.73 -16.08 -9.50
C GLN A 665 0.20 -17.51 -9.34
N GLU A 666 0.14 -18.27 -10.44
CA GLU A 666 -0.31 -19.67 -10.43
C GLU A 666 0.58 -20.55 -9.52
N ILE A 667 1.90 -20.35 -9.58
CA ILE A 667 2.84 -21.07 -8.73
C ILE A 667 2.63 -20.70 -7.25
N GLU A 668 2.40 -19.44 -6.93
CA GLU A 668 2.12 -19.01 -5.56
C GLU A 668 0.85 -19.69 -5.01
N GLU A 669 -0.21 -19.79 -5.81
CA GLU A 669 -1.45 -20.48 -5.41
C GLU A 669 -1.25 -21.99 -5.17
N ILE A 670 -0.44 -22.64 -6.03
CA ILE A 670 -0.04 -24.04 -5.83
C ILE A 670 0.76 -24.21 -4.53
N LEU A 671 1.68 -23.28 -4.23
CA LEU A 671 2.48 -23.34 -3.01
C LEU A 671 1.67 -23.04 -1.75
N VAL A 672 0.68 -22.15 -1.83
CA VAL A 672 -0.30 -21.94 -0.74
C VAL A 672 -1.06 -23.22 -0.45
N THR A 673 -1.48 -23.93 -1.49
CA THR A 673 -2.14 -25.24 -1.35
C THR A 673 -1.20 -26.24 -0.67
N CYS A 674 0.05 -26.33 -1.13
CA CYS A 674 1.09 -27.18 -0.53
C CYS A 674 1.27 -26.92 0.97
N ASP A 675 1.36 -25.66 1.38
CA ASP A 675 1.49 -25.25 2.78
C ASP A 675 0.29 -25.71 3.61
N ASN A 676 -0.92 -25.47 3.11
CA ASN A 676 -2.16 -25.76 3.82
C ASN A 676 -2.34 -27.25 4.08
N VAL A 677 -2.17 -28.08 3.04
CA VAL A 677 -2.34 -29.53 3.12
C VAL A 677 -1.20 -30.24 3.83
N SER A 678 0.02 -29.66 3.80
CA SER A 678 1.16 -30.18 4.56
C SER A 678 1.23 -29.62 5.98
N HIS A 679 0.27 -28.76 6.36
CA HIS A 679 0.19 -28.09 7.66
C HIS A 679 1.47 -27.32 8.02
N VAL A 680 2.11 -26.74 7.00
CA VAL A 680 3.27 -25.88 7.18
C VAL A 680 2.81 -24.68 7.98
N GLN A 681 3.37 -24.52 9.18
CA GLN A 681 3.16 -23.31 9.94
C GLN A 681 3.90 -22.17 9.24
N ARG A 682 3.14 -21.35 8.50
CA ARG A 682 3.64 -20.05 8.07
C ARG A 682 4.02 -19.28 9.32
N LYS A 683 5.31 -18.96 9.47
CA LYS A 683 5.70 -17.89 10.39
C LYS A 683 4.92 -16.67 9.92
N LYS A 684 3.92 -16.23 10.68
CA LYS A 684 3.21 -14.99 10.39
C LYS A 684 4.31 -13.93 10.26
N GLY A 685 4.36 -13.27 9.09
CA GLY A 685 5.37 -12.25 8.80
C GLY A 685 5.27 -11.03 9.72
N LEU A 686 4.14 -10.88 10.42
CA LEU A 686 4.14 -10.20 11.70
C LEU A 686 4.94 -11.07 12.68
N HIS A 687 6.24 -10.77 12.83
CA HIS A 687 6.81 -10.86 14.18
C HIS A 687 5.72 -10.33 15.10
N ALA A 688 5.17 -11.17 16.02
CA ALA A 688 4.16 -10.70 16.96
C ALA A 688 4.63 -9.33 17.44
N GLY A 689 3.90 -8.28 17.08
CA GLY A 689 4.39 -6.91 17.20
C GLY A 689 4.94 -6.80 18.61
N LYS A 690 6.25 -6.56 18.75
CA LYS A 690 6.82 -6.47 20.10
C LYS A 690 6.02 -5.39 20.79
N ASP A 691 5.53 -5.67 21.98
CA ASP A 691 4.77 -4.69 22.73
C ASP A 691 5.64 -3.44 22.91
N THR A 692 5.28 -2.36 22.22
CA THR A 692 6.01 -1.10 22.20
C THR A 692 5.61 -0.19 23.36
N THR A 693 4.58 -0.57 24.12
CA THR A 693 4.01 0.23 25.21
C THR A 693 5.09 0.64 26.22
N GLY A 694 5.97 -0.28 26.60
CA GLY A 694 7.07 0.01 27.52
C GLY A 694 8.09 1.03 27.00
N ASP A 695 8.37 1.03 25.69
CA ASP A 695 9.26 2.02 25.06
C ASP A 695 8.60 3.40 24.98
N VAL A 696 7.32 3.42 24.56
CA VAL A 696 6.49 4.63 24.47
C VAL A 696 6.35 5.31 25.83
N GLN A 697 5.95 4.57 26.87
CA GLN A 697 5.78 5.11 28.22
C GLN A 697 7.07 5.69 28.79
N LYS A 698 8.22 5.03 28.56
CA LYS A 698 9.54 5.54 28.99
C LYS A 698 9.92 6.83 28.27
N LEU A 699 9.72 6.90 26.96
CA LEU A 699 9.99 8.10 26.17
C LEU A 699 9.06 9.25 26.59
N ALA A 700 7.77 8.99 26.76
CA ALA A 700 6.80 9.98 27.24
C ALA A 700 7.17 10.52 28.63
N THR A 701 7.58 9.64 29.55
CA THR A 701 8.06 10.05 30.88
C THR A 701 9.29 10.95 30.80
N ALA A 702 10.24 10.64 29.91
CA ALA A 702 11.43 11.47 29.71
C ALA A 702 11.07 12.87 29.17
N MET A 703 10.14 12.94 28.21
CA MET A 703 9.65 14.21 27.66
C MET A 703 8.82 15.02 28.67
N HIS A 704 8.00 14.35 29.48
CA HIS A 704 7.17 14.99 30.50
C HIS A 704 8.03 15.65 31.59
N LYS A 705 9.14 15.02 31.99
CA LYS A 705 10.11 15.60 32.93
C LYS A 705 10.69 16.94 32.45
N GLU A 706 10.90 17.08 31.13
CA GLU A 706 11.38 18.32 30.50
C GLU A 706 10.28 19.37 30.30
N ARG A 707 9.03 19.02 30.64
CA ARG A 707 7.85 19.91 30.61
C ARG A 707 7.67 20.55 29.24
N ILE A 708 7.82 19.76 28.18
CA ILE A 708 7.76 20.26 26.79
C ILE A 708 6.39 20.84 26.42
N PHE A 709 5.32 20.44 27.12
CA PHE A 709 3.95 20.96 26.96
C PHE A 709 3.51 22.00 28.01
N GLN A 710 4.46 22.51 28.83
CA GLN A 710 4.21 23.68 29.70
C GLN A 710 4.84 24.90 29.07
N GLU A 711 4.05 25.87 28.61
CA GLU A 711 4.57 27.10 28.00
C GLU A 711 5.45 27.88 29.01
N LYS A 712 6.69 28.14 28.62
CA LYS A 712 7.68 28.88 29.41
C LYS A 712 8.45 29.85 28.51
N GLN A 713 8.48 31.09 28.94
CA GLN A 713 9.08 32.18 28.19
C GLN A 713 10.54 31.88 27.79
N SER A 714 10.85 32.11 26.50
CA SER A 714 12.22 32.09 25.95
C SER A 714 12.96 30.75 26.01
N ARG A 715 12.25 29.61 26.10
CA ARG A 715 12.88 28.29 25.91
C ARG A 715 13.12 28.00 24.43
N ARG A 716 14.23 27.31 24.14
CA ARG A 716 14.59 26.91 22.78
C ARG A 716 15.39 25.61 22.75
N HIS A 717 15.17 24.81 21.71
CA HIS A 717 16.07 23.72 21.35
C HIS A 717 17.30 24.29 20.66
N HIS A 718 18.46 23.65 20.82
CA HIS A 718 19.67 24.06 20.14
C HIS A 718 19.52 23.99 18.61
N ALA A 719 18.93 22.91 18.12
CA ALA A 719 18.72 22.69 16.69
C ALA A 719 17.53 23.47 16.10
N PHE A 720 16.57 23.84 16.92
CA PHE A 720 15.34 24.53 16.52
C PHE A 720 15.14 25.77 17.40
N PRO A 721 15.92 26.85 17.18
CA PRO A 721 15.93 28.01 18.08
C PRO A 721 14.71 28.93 17.93
N SER A 722 14.06 28.91 16.76
CA SER A 722 12.84 29.65 16.45
C SER A 722 11.95 28.77 15.58
N TYR A 723 11.05 28.03 16.23
CA TYR A 723 10.13 27.10 15.60
C TYR A 723 8.67 27.56 15.81
N PRO A 724 7.84 27.60 14.75
CA PRO A 724 6.43 28.01 14.87
C PRO A 724 5.53 26.89 15.42
N LYS A 725 4.45 27.24 16.14
CA LYS A 725 3.42 26.26 16.59
C LYS A 725 2.76 25.53 15.42
N ASN A 726 2.62 26.19 14.27
CA ASN A 726 2.12 25.62 13.02
C ASN A 726 3.11 25.92 11.88
N PRO A 727 3.85 24.93 11.36
CA PRO A 727 4.84 25.16 10.30
C PRO A 727 4.28 25.68 8.97
N LEU A 728 2.97 25.57 8.75
CA LEU A 728 2.31 26.11 7.56
C LEU A 728 2.12 27.63 7.61
N THR A 729 2.30 28.30 8.76
CA THR A 729 2.29 29.77 8.85
C THR A 729 3.42 30.42 8.05
N GLN A 730 4.49 29.67 7.81
CA GLN A 730 5.64 30.10 7.02
C GLN A 730 5.47 29.81 5.51
N LEU A 731 4.29 29.39 5.06
CA LEU A 731 3.99 29.19 3.64
C LEU A 731 3.67 30.53 2.97
N ASP A 732 4.34 30.84 1.85
CA ASP A 732 4.01 32.01 1.02
C ASP A 732 2.65 31.78 0.31
N LEU A 733 1.58 32.29 0.90
CA LEU A 733 0.21 32.15 0.41
C LEU A 733 0.02 32.72 -1.02
N PRO A 734 0.43 33.96 -1.33
CA PRO A 734 0.38 34.44 -2.70
C PRO A 734 1.16 33.60 -3.71
N ASP A 735 2.34 33.05 -3.35
CA ASP A 735 3.06 32.12 -4.23
C ASP A 735 2.29 30.82 -4.42
N LEU A 736 1.74 30.23 -3.36
CA LEU A 736 0.89 29.04 -3.43
C LEU A 736 -0.27 29.27 -4.40
N GLN A 737 -1.03 30.36 -4.21
CA GLN A 737 -2.21 30.66 -5.03
C GLN A 737 -1.83 30.92 -6.50
N ARG A 738 -0.72 31.62 -6.77
CA ARG A 738 -0.20 31.82 -8.12
C ARG A 738 0.21 30.49 -8.76
N TRP A 739 0.93 29.66 -8.02
CA TRP A 739 1.40 28.35 -8.48
C TRP A 739 0.22 27.41 -8.78
N MET A 740 -0.81 27.36 -7.93
CA MET A 740 -2.01 26.54 -8.18
C MET A 740 -2.71 26.99 -9.46
N LYS A 741 -2.98 28.29 -9.62
CA LYS A 741 -3.62 28.85 -10.84
C LYS A 741 -2.83 28.53 -12.10
N ALA A 742 -1.50 28.63 -12.05
CA ALA A 742 -0.66 28.29 -13.18
C ALA A 742 -0.66 26.78 -13.45
N THR A 743 -0.66 25.96 -12.40
CA THR A 743 -0.58 24.49 -12.49
C THR A 743 -1.86 23.88 -13.07
N LEU A 744 -3.04 24.31 -12.61
CA LEU A 744 -4.34 23.85 -13.12
C LEU A 744 -4.57 24.20 -14.61
N LYS A 745 -3.77 25.11 -15.16
CA LYS A 745 -3.78 25.48 -16.58
C LYS A 745 -2.84 24.65 -17.46
N LYS A 746 -1.95 23.86 -16.87
CA LYS A 746 -1.01 23.04 -17.64
C LYS A 746 -1.75 21.87 -18.30
N PRO A 747 -1.48 21.55 -19.58
CA PRO A 747 -2.04 20.36 -20.23
C PRO A 747 -1.80 19.07 -19.44
N SER A 748 -0.60 18.90 -18.87
CA SER A 748 -0.26 17.73 -18.04
C SER A 748 -1.02 17.63 -16.72
N CYS A 749 -1.70 18.69 -16.29
CA CYS A 749 -2.62 18.64 -15.16
C CYS A 749 -4.05 18.28 -15.59
N ARG A 750 -4.40 18.49 -16.87
CA ARG A 750 -5.77 18.38 -17.41
C ARG A 750 -6.09 17.03 -18.05
N LEU A 751 -5.09 16.18 -18.20
CA LEU A 751 -5.24 14.73 -18.40
C LEU A 751 -5.51 14.07 -17.05
#